data_AF-A0A969D6B0-F1
#
_entry.id   AF-A0A969D6B0-F1
#
_cell.length_a   1.000
_cell.length_b   1.000
_cell.length_c   1.000
_cell.angle_alpha   90.00
_cell.angle_beta   90.00
_cell.angle_gamma   90.00
#
_symmetry.space_group_name_H-M   'P 1'
#
loop_
_entity.id
_entity.type
_entity.pdbx_description
1 polymer ?
#
loop_
_entity_poly.entity_id
_entity_poly.type
_entity_poly.pdbx_seq_one_letter_code
_entity_poly.pdbx_strand_id
1 'polypeptide(L)'
;MSKDASALGRKQRDDEDQNRDCKVYRYLLAKSDLSMSGKSLTPNETSLAKQWGVSDNRIFIRRVLRSVLYDEFSAYREKSKQPPPVPGLTLSRLVSILSALQDYQQEQQSLTDAPPGSQIITRSEKLRALQLFFELSPDERSHLDLPMHPGEDLLNQILEKATDRTIHYTKESSRLLYRYFLRQLGEGSSRSLAETLEASEDTRQDFISREIAQYIKPYLKGLSIQEKNEHNADFTKRVEREIDRIALQAGLEQANNFPQPVDTTSEEDRVLRYLPTDFVKRLIHSVIDNELITDEFPIYIKYFDIERIKPLPLHIKQRAEDRDYKPFGLLNALLLQDSKGDDSVQGLERQVAYRVKVHFYIKLPKDYQTRFEGLTTTTEIFGQQRLNFSEEVTGIGCPTSHITSAINRVLFWDIPALNGYTPIADGIHCNDELMGSSPGSPVWSHCVVRLYKSDDIDRALASGETLEAVSAKAEVASADFCGFDWLETTAKAALHARLKLIKQILANQPTVSASDYITQLCNRVEEMLALRQAKECLSHYPFSLRAMEGKLESTIFNQKYRTRKQGYQFEELIPGKCWSVVALDAQLSIAEANLKEGLLHIARQYLEVIRPYFEGGPENQFSDLLQTRYHLCWFRYYYLGDLKDPITKYPDRYVAVRKAEEKLEEAETRLQERLNKYEKLDELPQSNLHPQFYLLSRIYAHRAKLYIFFSNYMHKMERWETLLAPVKLLEKARIYAARDGDPALYAQWTAYQSWCYIMLAYLSKPESFAQKDFSCEECLDWAHRLIEHASICYSATGKVCYQQIKDGGGQITPYYYAPKSSLTENPADDEDENILPPTESPADDEDENIRRPTESSKYYEKYGSTLVEVIPLIQELLQNESQARQQGYQAPSHVATLDVSLLKERGRDEASSIYLFGMQSAFLLFAKGMLLLCQKYTTDDELIRVIRTKSLRMFDHCYAVSSDGTQRNTDQSRWPLGTDSESIILDRFIPKETASNSWQSNDQLLRCLYPNRITQFADLSTMFIVVCKLILLIKETSVGKANSKTTQEKPSQGANEIAAIREAIKVLRENKHFPFPLSETCGQERYNGHLAEHYVQFEKCIEGYLLKMQKREFKGIRLTQVRQRLVIDVFKVIRGEPTSLA
;
A
#
# COMPACT_ATOMS: atom_id res chain seq x y z
N MET A 1 73.98 41.65 2.99
CA MET A 1 73.06 41.46 1.84
C MET A 1 71.86 40.67 2.37
N SER A 2 70.88 41.37 2.95
CA SER A 2 69.65 41.88 2.29
C SER A 2 68.62 40.75 2.11
N LYS A 3 67.72 40.52 3.08
CA LYS A 3 66.39 41.16 3.27
C LYS A 3 65.19 40.59 2.48
N ASP A 4 65.33 39.55 1.64
CA ASP A 4 64.20 39.08 0.79
C ASP A 4 63.60 37.70 1.11
N ALA A 5 63.88 37.08 2.26
CA ALA A 5 63.27 35.78 2.62
C ALA A 5 62.01 35.90 3.52
N SER A 6 61.56 37.11 3.86
CA SER A 6 60.44 37.34 4.80
C SER A 6 59.10 37.71 4.14
N ALA A 7 59.00 37.63 2.81
CA ALA A 7 57.86 38.11 2.03
C ALA A 7 57.13 37.03 1.20
N LEU A 8 57.18 35.75 1.59
CA LEU A 8 56.19 34.74 1.16
C LEU A 8 55.04 34.73 2.17
N GLY A 9 54.25 35.81 2.11
CA GLY A 9 53.09 36.05 2.94
C GLY A 9 51.98 35.02 2.72
N ARG A 10 51.46 34.49 3.83
CA ARG A 10 50.13 33.93 4.06
C ARG A 10 49.21 33.99 2.83
N LYS A 11 49.20 32.93 2.01
CA LYS A 11 48.02 32.65 1.18
C LYS A 11 46.86 32.44 2.13
N GLN A 12 45.80 33.24 1.98
CA GLN A 12 44.51 32.96 2.60
C GLN A 12 44.15 31.53 2.23
N ARG A 13 43.93 30.68 3.23
CA ARG A 13 43.46 29.32 2.99
C ARG A 13 42.09 29.40 2.36
N ASP A 14 41.81 28.51 1.41
CA ASP A 14 40.55 28.54 0.68
C ASP A 14 39.35 28.49 1.63
N ASP A 15 38.26 29.14 1.27
CA ASP A 15 37.08 29.20 2.14
C ASP A 15 36.47 27.79 2.33
N GLU A 16 36.64 26.90 1.35
CA GLU A 16 36.23 25.50 1.41
C GLU A 16 37.10 24.67 2.38
N ASP A 17 38.42 24.83 2.34
CA ASP A 17 39.36 24.24 3.31
C ASP A 17 39.03 24.70 4.74
N GLN A 18 38.71 25.97 4.91
CA GLN A 18 38.30 26.51 6.21
C GLN A 18 36.97 25.93 6.67
N ASN A 19 36.01 25.71 5.76
CA ASN A 19 34.72 25.12 6.09
C ASN A 19 34.84 23.63 6.46
N ARG A 20 35.68 22.86 5.74
CA ARG A 20 35.99 21.46 6.05
C ARG A 20 36.62 21.31 7.43
N ASP A 21 37.63 22.11 7.71
CA ASP A 21 38.25 22.15 9.02
C ASP A 21 37.25 22.53 10.11
N CYS A 22 36.37 23.51 9.84
CA CYS A 22 35.31 23.91 10.77
C CYS A 22 34.39 22.74 11.13
N LYS A 23 33.94 21.97 10.12
CA LYS A 23 33.12 20.77 10.32
C LYS A 23 33.83 19.73 11.18
N VAL A 24 35.11 19.44 10.88
CA VAL A 24 35.91 18.47 11.65
C VAL A 24 36.10 18.94 13.09
N TYR A 25 36.41 20.22 13.31
CA TYR A 25 36.54 20.76 14.66
C TYR A 25 35.22 20.79 15.43
N ARG A 26 34.07 21.07 14.78
CA ARG A 26 32.75 20.93 15.45
C ARG A 26 32.53 19.52 15.95
N TYR A 27 32.82 18.54 15.10
CA TYR A 27 32.68 17.14 15.45
C TYR A 27 33.61 16.74 16.61
N LEU A 28 34.88 17.16 16.58
CA LEU A 28 35.84 16.91 17.65
C LEU A 28 35.44 17.61 18.96
N LEU A 29 34.92 18.84 18.90
CA LEU A 29 34.43 19.56 20.07
C LEU A 29 33.21 18.87 20.71
N ALA A 30 32.30 18.32 19.91
CA ALA A 30 31.16 17.54 20.40
C ALA A 30 31.59 16.22 21.10
N LYS A 31 32.82 15.76 20.86
CA LYS A 31 33.44 14.58 21.51
C LYS A 31 34.39 14.94 22.65
N SER A 32 34.51 16.22 22.96
CA SER A 32 35.39 16.76 24.00
C SER A 32 34.58 17.25 25.20
N ASP A 33 35.11 17.10 26.41
CA ASP A 33 34.47 17.61 27.62
C ASP A 33 34.66 19.13 27.72
N LEU A 34 33.63 19.87 27.32
CA LEU A 34 33.65 21.34 27.21
C LEU A 34 33.72 22.09 28.56
N SER A 35 33.76 21.39 29.70
CA SER A 35 33.89 21.89 31.09
C SER A 35 33.87 23.43 31.23
N MET A 36 32.74 23.97 31.68
CA MET A 36 32.53 25.42 31.76
C MET A 36 33.38 26.05 32.86
N SER A 37 34.06 27.15 32.57
CA SER A 37 34.82 27.89 33.59
C SER A 37 33.84 28.58 34.55
N GLY A 38 33.98 28.35 35.86
CA GLY A 38 33.00 28.76 36.89
C GLY A 38 32.71 30.26 37.06
N LYS A 39 33.13 31.12 36.13
CA LYS A 39 32.77 32.55 36.08
C LYS A 39 32.41 33.07 34.67
N SER A 40 32.39 32.22 33.64
CA SER A 40 32.03 32.61 32.26
C SER A 40 31.43 31.45 31.47
N LEU A 41 30.48 31.74 30.57
CA LEU A 41 29.88 30.79 29.62
C LEU A 41 30.88 30.32 28.51
N THR A 42 32.18 30.33 28.79
CA THR A 42 33.23 29.97 27.84
C THR A 42 33.86 28.63 28.21
N PRO A 43 33.97 27.67 27.29
CA PRO A 43 34.66 26.39 27.50
C PRO A 43 36.06 26.58 28.10
N ASN A 44 36.46 25.70 29.01
CA ASN A 44 37.81 25.74 29.60
C ASN A 44 38.87 25.36 28.55
N GLU A 45 39.44 26.38 27.90
CA GLU A 45 40.50 26.26 26.89
C GLU A 45 41.69 25.42 27.36
N THR A 46 42.01 25.45 28.66
CA THR A 46 43.12 24.71 29.28
C THR A 46 42.78 23.22 29.41
N SER A 47 41.53 22.89 29.69
CA SER A 47 41.04 21.50 29.72
C SER A 47 41.00 20.92 28.31
N LEU A 48 40.45 21.67 27.35
CA LEU A 48 40.40 21.28 25.94
C LEU A 48 41.80 21.12 25.32
N ALA A 49 42.74 22.00 25.66
CA ALA A 49 44.13 21.88 25.21
C ALA A 49 44.79 20.60 25.73
N LYS A 50 44.48 20.20 26.97
CA LYS A 50 44.94 18.93 27.54
C LYS A 50 44.27 17.72 26.87
N GLN A 51 42.96 17.81 26.58
CA GLN A 51 42.18 16.78 25.88
C GLN A 51 42.69 16.52 24.46
N TRP A 52 43.09 17.55 23.74
CA TRP A 52 43.53 17.44 22.34
C TRP A 52 45.04 17.17 22.21
N GLY A 53 45.76 16.97 23.33
CA GLY A 53 47.21 16.75 23.32
C GLY A 53 48.01 17.98 22.89
N VAL A 54 47.44 19.17 23.08
CA VAL A 54 48.03 20.47 22.70
C VAL A 54 48.16 21.39 23.91
N SER A 55 48.56 20.85 25.06
CA SER A 55 48.68 21.56 26.35
C SER A 55 49.53 22.83 26.26
N ASP A 56 50.53 22.83 25.38
CA ASP A 56 51.48 23.94 25.20
C ASP A 56 50.96 25.04 24.27
N ASN A 57 49.78 24.85 23.63
CA ASN A 57 49.25 25.77 22.62
C ASN A 57 47.76 26.10 22.86
N ARG A 58 47.47 26.68 24.02
CA ARG A 58 46.12 27.20 24.37
C ARG A 58 45.58 28.22 23.36
N ILE A 59 46.47 28.95 22.68
CA ILE A 59 46.11 29.93 21.65
C ILE A 59 45.43 29.26 20.46
N PHE A 60 45.84 28.03 20.09
CA PHE A 60 45.21 27.25 19.04
C PHE A 60 43.75 26.91 19.37
N ILE A 61 43.49 26.33 20.55
CA ILE A 61 42.12 26.01 21.00
C ILE A 61 41.24 27.25 21.05
N ARG A 62 41.77 28.37 21.56
CA ARG A 62 41.05 29.66 21.58
C ARG A 62 40.66 30.14 20.18
N ARG A 63 41.52 29.93 19.18
CA ARG A 63 41.20 30.27 17.79
C ARG A 63 40.15 29.34 17.21
N VAL A 64 40.24 28.04 17.46
CA VAL A 64 39.24 27.04 17.03
C VAL A 64 37.86 27.36 17.63
N LEU A 65 37.77 27.61 18.93
CA LEU A 65 36.51 27.95 19.59
C LEU A 65 35.89 29.24 19.02
N ARG A 66 36.70 30.27 18.77
CA ARG A 66 36.23 31.55 18.21
C ARG A 66 35.82 31.47 16.74
N SER A 67 36.38 30.54 15.97
CA SER A 67 36.02 30.35 14.55
C SER A 67 34.83 29.40 14.38
N VAL A 68 34.74 28.36 15.22
CA VAL A 68 33.76 27.27 15.08
C VAL A 68 32.44 27.56 15.80
N LEU A 69 32.51 28.19 16.98
CA LEU A 69 31.35 28.61 17.81
C LEU A 69 31.16 30.13 17.73
N TYR A 70 31.37 30.71 16.55
CA TYR A 70 31.36 32.16 16.35
C TYR A 70 30.05 32.82 16.81
N ASP A 71 28.90 32.21 16.54
CA ASP A 71 27.58 32.75 16.91
C ASP A 71 27.40 32.81 18.44
N GLU A 72 27.93 31.84 19.18
CA GLU A 72 27.87 31.78 20.64
C GLU A 72 28.83 32.79 21.31
N PHE A 73 29.98 33.07 20.67
CA PHE A 73 31.00 34.00 21.19
C PHE A 73 30.79 35.46 20.75
N SER A 74 30.18 35.70 19.59
CA SER A 74 29.94 37.05 19.03
C SER A 74 28.92 37.86 19.83
N ALA A 75 28.04 37.19 20.59
CA ALA A 75 27.11 37.83 21.52
C ALA A 75 27.81 38.56 22.70
N TYR A 76 29.07 38.22 23.01
CA TYR A 76 29.74 38.68 24.23
C TYR A 76 31.00 39.53 24.02
N ARG A 77 31.68 39.49 22.87
CA ARG A 77 32.86 40.35 22.62
C ARG A 77 33.11 40.63 21.13
N GLU A 78 33.07 41.93 20.82
CA GLU A 78 33.61 42.63 19.64
C GLU A 78 32.80 42.64 18.33
N LYS A 79 32.65 43.87 17.80
CA LYS A 79 31.90 44.30 16.61
C LYS A 79 32.59 43.91 15.28
N SER A 80 33.08 42.68 15.13
CA SER A 80 33.53 42.20 13.81
C SER A 80 32.33 41.64 13.02
N LYS A 81 32.15 42.07 11.76
CA LYS A 81 31.07 41.57 10.89
C LYS A 81 31.37 40.20 10.27
N GLN A 82 32.56 39.64 10.47
CA GLN A 82 33.01 38.40 9.82
C GLN A 82 33.69 37.45 10.82
N PRO A 83 33.46 36.13 10.70
CA PRO A 83 34.09 35.12 11.54
C PRO A 83 35.62 35.12 11.36
N PRO A 84 36.40 34.92 12.43
CA PRO A 84 37.85 34.77 12.30
C PRO A 84 38.18 33.48 11.53
N PRO A 85 39.26 33.47 10.72
CA PRO A 85 39.61 32.33 9.88
C PRO A 85 39.92 31.09 10.72
N VAL A 86 39.44 29.93 10.25
CA VAL A 86 39.57 28.64 10.95
C VAL A 86 41.04 28.19 10.97
N PRO A 87 41.58 27.76 12.12
CA PRO A 87 42.96 27.27 12.20
C PRO A 87 43.16 26.03 11.35
N GLY A 88 44.20 26.00 10.52
CA GLY A 88 44.35 24.89 9.60
C GLY A 88 44.57 23.53 10.24
N LEU A 89 43.76 22.54 9.86
CA LEU A 89 43.87 21.14 10.25
C LEU A 89 44.68 20.35 9.20
N THR A 90 45.55 19.46 9.66
CA THR A 90 46.28 18.50 8.83
C THR A 90 45.93 17.09 9.28
N LEU A 91 46.07 16.08 8.41
CA LEU A 91 45.80 14.69 8.75
C LEU A 91 46.61 14.23 9.96
N SER A 92 47.91 14.56 9.98
CA SER A 92 48.79 14.26 11.11
C SER A 92 48.29 14.87 12.42
N ARG A 93 47.69 16.06 12.34
CA ARG A 93 47.16 16.77 13.49
C ARG A 93 45.79 16.23 13.93
N LEU A 94 44.93 15.88 12.99
CA LEU A 94 43.68 15.18 13.27
C LEU A 94 43.93 13.84 13.96
N VAL A 95 44.87 13.05 13.43
CA VAL A 95 45.30 11.79 14.05
C VAL A 95 45.87 12.06 15.45
N SER A 96 46.70 13.09 15.63
CA SER A 96 47.21 13.44 16.96
C SER A 96 46.11 13.86 17.93
N ILE A 97 45.09 14.60 17.49
CA ILE A 97 43.96 15.03 18.33
C ILE A 97 43.08 13.83 18.68
N LEU A 98 42.81 12.92 17.73
CA LEU A 98 42.03 11.71 17.96
C LEU A 98 42.76 10.74 18.90
N SER A 99 44.08 10.56 18.72
CA SER A 99 44.91 9.78 19.63
C SER A 99 44.95 10.42 21.01
N ALA A 100 45.18 11.73 21.10
CA ALA A 100 45.24 12.43 22.37
C ALA A 100 43.89 12.48 23.09
N LEU A 101 42.77 12.61 22.38
CA LEU A 101 41.44 12.49 22.96
C LEU A 101 41.23 11.08 23.51
N GLN A 102 41.68 10.06 22.78
CA GLN A 102 41.62 8.69 23.23
C GLN A 102 42.52 8.44 24.45
N ASP A 103 43.72 9.01 24.48
CA ASP A 103 44.69 8.87 25.57
C ASP A 103 44.21 9.64 26.82
N TYR A 104 43.73 10.87 26.65
CA TYR A 104 43.15 11.68 27.72
C TYR A 104 41.92 11.02 28.33
N GLN A 105 41.04 10.42 27.51
CA GLN A 105 39.89 9.66 28.02
C GLN A 105 40.34 8.38 28.74
N GLN A 106 41.42 7.73 28.31
CA GLN A 106 42.01 6.59 29.04
C GLN A 106 42.67 7.01 30.36
N GLU A 107 43.31 8.18 30.41
CA GLU A 107 43.91 8.74 31.64
C GLU A 107 42.87 9.23 32.64
N GLN A 108 41.79 9.89 32.19
CA GLN A 108 40.68 10.27 33.07
C GLN A 108 39.97 9.04 33.66
N GLN A 109 39.91 7.94 32.91
CA GLN A 109 39.36 6.65 33.36
C GLN A 109 40.20 5.95 34.43
N SER A 110 41.50 6.26 34.56
CA SER A 110 42.33 5.70 35.64
C SER A 110 42.27 6.50 36.94
N LEU A 111 41.68 7.71 36.91
CA LEU A 111 41.74 8.69 37.99
C LEU A 111 40.40 8.94 38.71
N THR A 112 39.24 8.59 38.13
CA THR A 112 37.92 8.89 38.75
C THR A 112 36.80 7.91 38.38
N ASP A 113 35.98 7.51 39.37
CA ASP A 113 34.63 6.91 39.23
C ASP A 113 33.59 7.98 38.80
N ALA A 114 33.81 8.63 37.65
CA ALA A 114 32.96 9.73 37.18
C ALA A 114 31.71 9.25 36.40
N PRO A 115 30.58 10.01 36.43
CA PRO A 115 29.28 9.66 35.82
C PRO A 115 29.31 9.57 34.28
N PRO A 116 28.26 9.00 33.64
CA PRO A 116 28.28 8.51 32.26
C PRO A 116 28.20 9.65 31.23
N GLY A 117 29.34 10.29 30.97
CA GLY A 117 29.48 11.33 29.94
C GLY A 117 30.65 11.14 28.98
N SER A 118 31.72 10.45 29.38
CA SER A 118 32.92 10.30 28.54
C SER A 118 32.89 8.99 27.73
N GLN A 119 32.16 8.97 26.61
CA GLN A 119 32.23 7.89 25.64
C GLN A 119 33.64 7.83 25.02
N ILE A 120 34.27 6.64 25.04
CA ILE A 120 35.48 6.37 24.25
C ILE A 120 35.17 6.68 22.79
N ILE A 121 36.04 7.40 22.09
CA ILE A 121 35.89 7.57 20.64
C ILE A 121 35.92 6.19 19.96
N THR A 122 34.76 5.74 19.49
CA THR A 122 34.54 4.43 18.85
C THR A 122 35.18 4.38 17.46
N ARG A 123 35.32 3.18 16.88
CA ARG A 123 35.90 2.99 15.55
C ARG A 123 35.12 3.77 14.48
N SER A 124 33.79 3.73 14.54
CA SER A 124 32.90 4.49 13.66
C SER A 124 33.05 6.00 13.84
N GLU A 125 33.29 6.48 15.06
CA GLU A 125 33.47 7.90 15.34
C GLU A 125 34.80 8.47 14.84
N LYS A 126 35.87 7.68 14.88
CA LYS A 126 37.16 8.05 14.26
C LYS A 126 37.09 8.06 12.75
N LEU A 127 36.44 7.05 12.18
CA LEU A 127 36.19 6.94 10.75
C LEU A 127 35.40 8.15 10.25
N ARG A 128 34.39 8.59 11.02
CA ARG A 128 33.62 9.80 10.73
C ARG A 128 34.44 11.09 10.78
N ALA A 129 35.36 11.24 11.74
CA ALA A 129 36.25 12.40 11.80
C ALA A 129 37.21 12.46 10.59
N LEU A 130 37.67 11.29 10.13
CA LEU A 130 38.54 11.18 8.95
C LEU A 130 37.76 11.44 7.66
N GLN A 131 36.53 10.93 7.53
CA GLN A 131 35.64 11.23 6.41
C GLN A 131 35.42 12.74 6.24
N LEU A 132 35.07 13.43 7.33
CA LEU A 132 34.87 14.89 7.33
C LEU A 132 36.14 15.67 6.92
N PHE A 133 37.33 15.09 7.10
CA PHE A 133 38.61 15.71 6.75
C PHE A 133 39.03 15.48 5.29
N PHE A 134 38.66 14.35 4.69
CA PHE A 134 38.97 14.00 3.31
C PHE A 134 37.87 14.37 2.30
N GLU A 135 36.75 14.91 2.77
CA GLU A 135 35.60 15.35 1.94
C GLU A 135 36.02 16.46 0.97
N LEU A 136 36.22 16.13 -0.32
CA LEU A 136 36.39 17.10 -1.40
C LEU A 136 35.05 17.78 -1.72
N SER A 137 35.05 19.10 -1.92
CA SER A 137 33.85 19.84 -2.33
C SER A 137 33.42 19.46 -3.76
N PRO A 138 32.15 19.68 -4.13
CA PRO A 138 31.69 19.51 -5.52
C PRO A 138 32.55 20.33 -6.51
N ASP A 139 32.96 21.54 -6.12
CA ASP A 139 33.78 22.44 -6.92
C ASP A 139 35.22 21.93 -7.06
N GLU A 140 35.86 21.41 -6.00
CA GLU A 140 37.19 20.79 -6.07
C GLU A 140 37.20 19.52 -6.93
N ARG A 141 36.14 18.71 -6.83
CA ARG A 141 35.99 17.47 -7.62
C ARG A 141 35.89 17.78 -9.11
N SER A 142 35.13 18.82 -9.48
CA SER A 142 35.02 19.28 -10.87
C SER A 142 36.33 19.88 -11.40
N HIS A 143 37.10 20.61 -10.56
CA HIS A 143 38.40 21.15 -10.93
C HIS A 143 39.49 20.08 -11.13
N LEU A 144 39.34 18.91 -10.51
CA LEU A 144 40.29 17.80 -10.60
C LEU A 144 39.96 16.77 -11.68
N ASP A 145 38.85 16.95 -12.41
CA ASP A 145 38.36 16.05 -13.47
C ASP A 145 38.29 14.57 -13.00
N LEU A 146 38.01 14.37 -11.72
CA LEU A 146 37.95 13.05 -11.09
C LEU A 146 36.57 12.43 -11.39
N PRO A 147 36.48 11.22 -11.98
CA PRO A 147 35.19 10.57 -12.18
C PRO A 147 34.51 10.30 -10.83
N MET A 148 33.21 10.55 -10.79
CA MET A 148 32.32 10.21 -9.67
C MET A 148 32.19 8.69 -9.55
N HIS A 149 33.15 8.03 -8.90
CA HIS A 149 33.16 6.56 -8.80
C HIS A 149 33.70 6.08 -7.44
N PRO A 150 33.52 4.79 -7.08
CA PRO A 150 33.28 4.23 -5.75
C PRO A 150 34.57 4.09 -4.94
N GLY A 151 35.47 5.07 -5.07
CA GLY A 151 36.70 5.17 -4.32
C GLY A 151 36.46 5.38 -2.83
N GLU A 152 35.27 5.82 -2.42
CA GLU A 152 34.84 5.89 -1.02
C GLU A 152 34.65 4.49 -0.41
N ASP A 153 34.21 3.48 -1.17
CA ASP A 153 34.12 2.09 -0.71
C ASP A 153 35.50 1.42 -0.61
N LEU A 154 36.38 1.72 -1.58
CA LEU A 154 37.77 1.29 -1.54
C LEU A 154 38.52 1.99 -0.40
N LEU A 155 38.28 3.29 -0.17
CA LEU A 155 38.81 4.04 0.97
C LEU A 155 38.28 3.51 2.28
N ASN A 156 37.00 3.13 2.37
CA ASN A 156 36.41 2.49 3.55
C ASN A 156 37.05 1.11 3.81
N GLN A 157 37.25 0.25 2.80
CA GLN A 157 37.95 -1.02 2.95
C GLN A 157 39.46 -0.87 3.25
N ILE A 158 40.10 0.16 2.67
CA ILE A 158 41.51 0.52 2.91
C ILE A 158 41.67 1.05 4.33
N LEU A 159 40.77 1.92 4.81
CA LEU A 159 40.75 2.42 6.18
C LEU A 159 40.40 1.32 7.17
N GLU A 160 39.48 0.42 6.83
CA GLU A 160 39.14 -0.76 7.65
C GLU A 160 40.36 -1.64 7.90
N LYS A 161 41.18 -1.89 6.86
CA LYS A 161 42.42 -2.67 6.97
C LYS A 161 43.60 -1.88 7.55
N ALA A 162 43.68 -0.58 7.32
CA ALA A 162 44.77 0.26 7.81
C ALA A 162 44.65 0.65 9.29
N THR A 163 43.42 0.64 9.83
CA THR A 163 43.13 0.98 11.23
C THR A 163 42.89 -0.25 12.12
N ASP A 164 43.05 -1.45 11.56
CA ASP A 164 42.97 -2.71 12.28
C ASP A 164 44.15 -2.84 13.27
N ARG A 165 43.86 -3.11 14.54
CA ARG A 165 44.88 -3.15 15.61
C ARG A 165 45.74 -4.40 15.55
N THR A 166 45.32 -5.44 14.81
CA THR A 166 46.07 -6.71 14.69
C THR A 166 47.04 -6.75 13.52
N ILE A 167 46.92 -5.87 12.52
CA ILE A 167 47.78 -5.86 11.33
C ILE A 167 48.57 -4.56 11.28
N HIS A 168 49.87 -4.61 11.57
CA HIS A 168 50.75 -3.47 11.34
C HIS A 168 50.82 -3.16 9.84
N TYR A 169 50.50 -1.93 9.46
CA TYR A 169 50.51 -1.48 8.08
C TYR A 169 51.96 -1.42 7.56
N THR A 170 52.42 -2.49 6.91
CA THR A 170 53.78 -2.59 6.37
C THR A 170 53.81 -2.25 4.88
N LYS A 171 55.02 -2.02 4.35
CA LYS A 171 55.25 -1.79 2.91
C LYS A 171 54.71 -2.94 2.05
N GLU A 172 54.65 -4.16 2.58
CA GLU A 172 54.11 -5.34 1.90
C GLU A 172 52.58 -5.35 1.87
N SER A 173 51.90 -4.82 2.89
CA SER A 173 50.44 -4.62 2.92
C SER A 173 49.98 -3.69 1.79
N SER A 174 50.75 -2.64 1.48
CA SER A 174 50.45 -1.73 0.35
C SER A 174 50.60 -2.40 -1.03
N ARG A 175 51.50 -3.38 -1.13
CA ARG A 175 51.76 -4.17 -2.35
C ARG A 175 50.71 -5.27 -2.56
N LEU A 176 50.16 -5.83 -1.48
CA LEU A 176 48.98 -6.70 -1.45
C LEU A 176 47.70 -5.96 -1.85
N LEU A 177 47.56 -4.72 -1.42
CA LEU A 177 46.45 -3.83 -1.79
C LEU A 177 46.47 -3.50 -3.28
N TYR A 178 47.64 -3.18 -3.83
CA TYR A 178 47.84 -3.03 -5.28
C TYR A 178 47.57 -4.33 -6.06
N ARG A 179 47.91 -5.50 -5.50
CA ARG A 179 47.58 -6.80 -6.11
C ARG A 179 46.09 -7.13 -6.05
N TYR A 180 45.37 -6.68 -5.01
CA TYR A 180 43.92 -6.84 -4.87
C TYR A 180 43.18 -5.93 -5.85
N PHE A 181 43.65 -4.69 -6.02
CA PHE A 181 43.21 -3.76 -7.06
C PHE A 181 43.42 -4.32 -8.48
N LEU A 182 44.59 -4.94 -8.75
CA LEU A 182 44.87 -5.63 -10.01
C LEU A 182 44.05 -6.92 -10.20
N ARG A 183 43.57 -7.55 -9.11
CA ARG A 183 42.69 -8.73 -9.14
C ARG A 183 41.22 -8.38 -9.43
N GLN A 184 40.75 -7.17 -9.09
CA GLN A 184 39.40 -6.73 -9.45
C GLN A 184 39.27 -6.32 -10.94
N LEU A 185 40.38 -6.12 -11.63
CA LEU A 185 40.43 -5.85 -13.08
C LEU A 185 40.63 -7.13 -13.93
N GLY A 186 40.73 -8.31 -13.32
CA GLY A 186 41.00 -9.56 -14.04
C GLY A 186 40.33 -10.77 -13.40
N GLU A 187 39.53 -11.48 -14.19
CA GLU A 187 38.82 -12.71 -13.82
C GLU A 187 39.69 -13.73 -13.06
N GLY A 188 39.09 -14.35 -12.03
CA GLY A 188 39.29 -15.78 -11.74
C GLY A 188 40.36 -16.18 -10.71
N SER A 189 39.91 -17.06 -9.81
CA SER A 189 40.66 -18.11 -9.10
C SER A 189 41.24 -17.81 -7.70
N SER A 190 40.59 -18.42 -6.71
CA SER A 190 41.17 -19.41 -5.77
C SER A 190 42.66 -19.26 -5.46
N ARG A 191 42.95 -18.88 -4.21
CA ARG A 191 43.92 -19.56 -3.33
C ARG A 191 43.95 -18.89 -1.96
N SER A 192 43.72 -19.71 -0.93
CA SER A 192 43.96 -19.39 0.47
C SER A 192 45.43 -19.04 0.70
N LEU A 193 45.69 -17.93 1.38
CA LEU A 193 46.95 -17.75 2.11
C LEU A 193 46.66 -18.19 3.54
N ALA A 194 47.08 -19.43 3.83
CA ALA A 194 47.23 -19.90 5.19
C ALA A 194 48.34 -19.06 5.85
N GLU A 195 47.94 -18.11 6.70
CA GLU A 195 48.80 -17.71 7.80
C GLU A 195 48.58 -18.73 8.90
N THR A 196 49.56 -19.62 9.03
CA THR A 196 49.71 -20.55 10.14
C THR A 196 49.84 -19.74 11.42
N LEU A 197 48.72 -19.50 12.12
CA LEU A 197 48.78 -19.13 13.53
C LEU A 197 49.24 -20.36 14.30
N GLU A 198 50.34 -20.18 15.03
CA GLU A 198 50.94 -21.18 15.90
C GLU A 198 49.85 -21.79 16.80
N ALA A 199 49.85 -23.12 16.88
CA ALA A 199 49.00 -23.89 17.75
C ALA A 199 49.26 -23.49 19.21
N SER A 200 48.47 -22.56 19.74
CA SER A 200 48.16 -22.58 21.17
C SER A 200 47.16 -23.71 21.37
N GLU A 201 47.45 -24.61 22.31
CA GLU A 201 46.52 -25.59 22.87
C GLU A 201 45.39 -24.88 23.65
N ASP A 202 44.67 -23.97 22.99
CA ASP A 202 43.48 -23.33 23.54
C ASP A 202 42.27 -24.08 23.01
N THR A 203 41.37 -24.50 23.89
CA THR A 203 40.11 -25.10 23.44
C THR A 203 39.34 -24.09 22.58
N ARG A 204 38.56 -24.54 21.60
CA ARG A 204 37.74 -23.67 20.72
C ARG A 204 36.89 -22.67 21.52
N GLN A 205 36.47 -23.08 22.72
CA GLN A 205 35.69 -22.28 23.66
C GLN A 205 36.51 -21.14 24.31
N ASP A 206 37.79 -21.38 24.59
CA ASP A 206 38.73 -20.36 25.07
C ASP A 206 39.03 -19.32 23.99
N PHE A 207 39.15 -19.75 22.72
CA PHE A 207 39.30 -18.85 21.58
C PHE A 207 38.07 -17.95 21.40
N ILE A 208 36.86 -18.53 21.36
CA ILE A 208 35.60 -17.77 21.23
C ILE A 208 35.47 -16.76 22.38
N SER A 209 35.64 -17.20 23.62
CA SER A 209 35.50 -16.34 24.80
C SER A 209 36.52 -15.19 24.82
N ARG A 210 37.74 -15.44 24.38
CA ARG A 210 38.81 -14.43 24.29
C ARG A 210 38.51 -13.38 23.22
N GLU A 211 38.12 -13.80 22.01
CA GLU A 211 37.78 -12.88 20.92
C GLU A 211 36.54 -12.04 21.27
N ILE A 212 35.50 -12.63 21.87
CA ILE A 212 34.32 -11.90 22.36
C ILE A 212 34.72 -10.87 23.43
N ALA A 213 35.46 -11.29 24.47
CA ALA A 213 35.88 -10.38 25.53
C ALA A 213 36.74 -9.22 25.00
N GLN A 214 37.53 -9.46 23.94
CA GLN A 214 38.33 -8.43 23.28
C GLN A 214 37.47 -7.48 22.43
N TYR A 215 36.47 -8.00 21.72
CA TYR A 215 35.58 -7.23 20.84
C TYR A 215 34.58 -6.37 21.62
N ILE A 216 33.98 -6.88 22.70
CA ILE A 216 32.90 -6.20 23.45
C ILE A 216 33.45 -5.28 24.55
N LYS A 217 34.73 -5.38 24.90
CA LYS A 217 35.43 -4.50 25.87
C LYS A 217 35.12 -2.99 25.75
N PRO A 218 34.96 -2.41 24.54
CA PRO A 218 34.59 -1.00 24.39
C PRO A 218 33.14 -0.68 24.80
N TYR A 219 32.22 -1.62 24.58
CA TYR A 219 30.78 -1.45 24.80
C TYR A 219 30.34 -1.69 26.25
N LEU A 220 31.12 -2.47 27.01
CA LEU A 220 30.81 -2.80 28.42
C LEU A 220 31.44 -1.84 29.44
N LYS A 221 31.98 -0.68 29.03
CA LYS A 221 32.60 0.28 29.97
C LYS A 221 31.54 1.04 30.75
N GLY A 222 31.67 1.06 32.09
CA GLY A 222 30.74 1.68 33.04
C GLY A 222 29.93 0.67 33.87
N LEU A 223 29.90 -0.59 33.43
CA LEU A 223 29.25 -1.70 34.16
C LEU A 223 30.19 -2.29 35.23
N SER A 224 29.60 -2.82 36.29
CA SER A 224 30.30 -3.57 37.33
C SER A 224 30.99 -4.82 36.77
N ILE A 225 31.96 -5.37 37.50
CA ILE A 225 32.67 -6.59 37.07
C ILE A 225 31.70 -7.76 36.91
N GLN A 226 30.65 -7.82 37.75
CA GLN A 226 29.59 -8.83 37.63
C GLN A 226 28.78 -8.65 36.35
N GLU A 227 28.28 -7.45 36.06
CA GLU A 227 27.50 -7.16 34.84
C GLU A 227 28.33 -7.36 33.56
N LYS A 228 29.63 -7.04 33.58
CA LYS A 228 30.56 -7.33 32.46
C LYS A 228 30.70 -8.82 32.21
N ASN A 229 30.83 -9.60 33.28
CA ASN A 229 30.96 -11.04 33.18
C ASN A 229 29.64 -11.69 32.73
N GLU A 230 28.50 -11.17 33.19
CA GLU A 230 27.16 -11.59 32.74
C GLU A 230 26.93 -11.30 31.26
N HIS A 231 27.25 -10.09 30.79
CA HIS A 231 27.16 -9.75 29.37
C HIS A 231 28.11 -10.59 28.50
N ASN A 232 29.37 -10.75 28.92
CA ASN A 232 30.30 -11.63 28.20
C ASN A 232 29.78 -13.06 28.11
N ALA A 233 29.26 -13.61 29.22
CA ALA A 233 28.68 -14.95 29.23
C ALA A 233 27.45 -15.06 28.33
N ASP A 234 26.58 -14.03 28.29
CA ASP A 234 25.40 -14.02 27.42
C ASP A 234 25.80 -13.96 25.94
N PHE A 235 26.74 -13.09 25.55
CA PHE A 235 27.25 -13.03 24.18
C PHE A 235 27.97 -14.30 23.76
N THR A 236 28.80 -14.90 24.64
CA THR A 236 29.42 -16.22 24.38
C THR A 236 28.36 -17.25 24.09
N LYS A 237 27.31 -17.34 24.92
CA LYS A 237 26.21 -18.27 24.71
C LYS A 237 25.44 -18.02 23.40
N ARG A 238 25.24 -16.77 23.01
CA ARG A 238 24.56 -16.41 21.73
C ARG A 238 25.41 -16.81 20.52
N VAL A 239 26.71 -16.51 20.55
CA VAL A 239 27.66 -16.88 19.49
C VAL A 239 27.80 -18.40 19.37
N GLU A 240 27.97 -19.11 20.48
CA GLU A 240 28.06 -20.58 20.50
C GLU A 240 26.81 -21.20 19.87
N ARG A 241 25.61 -20.74 20.26
CA ARG A 241 24.35 -21.20 19.65
C ARG A 241 24.32 -21.00 18.14
N GLU A 242 24.85 -19.90 17.63
CA GLU A 242 24.85 -19.63 16.19
C GLU A 242 25.87 -20.50 15.46
N ILE A 243 27.05 -20.72 16.05
CA ILE A 243 28.04 -21.67 15.56
C ILE A 243 27.46 -23.09 15.52
N ASP A 244 26.80 -23.52 16.59
CA ASP A 244 26.16 -24.83 16.70
C ASP A 244 25.02 -24.96 15.68
N ARG A 245 24.23 -23.90 15.47
CA ARG A 245 23.18 -23.88 14.44
C ARG A 245 23.77 -24.08 13.06
N ILE A 246 24.86 -23.38 12.73
CA ILE A 246 25.53 -23.52 11.44
C ILE A 246 26.14 -24.91 11.30
N ALA A 247 26.77 -25.44 12.35
CA ALA A 247 27.34 -26.78 12.35
C ALA A 247 26.27 -27.87 12.13
N LEU A 248 25.13 -27.73 12.80
CA LEU A 248 23.98 -28.63 12.65
C LEU A 248 23.40 -28.58 11.23
N GLN A 249 23.16 -27.37 10.70
CA GLN A 249 22.60 -27.18 9.36
C GLN A 249 23.57 -27.59 8.24
N ALA A 250 24.89 -27.49 8.48
CA ALA A 250 25.92 -28.01 7.59
C ALA A 250 26.05 -29.55 7.64
N GLY A 251 25.34 -30.22 8.55
CA GLY A 251 25.40 -31.67 8.73
C GLY A 251 26.64 -32.18 9.47
N LEU A 252 27.43 -31.31 10.11
CA LEU A 252 28.62 -31.70 10.87
C LEU A 252 28.27 -32.55 12.09
N GLU A 253 27.24 -32.16 12.82
CA GLU A 253 26.73 -32.91 13.97
C GLU A 253 26.24 -34.32 13.57
N GLN A 254 25.69 -34.45 12.37
CA GLN A 254 25.24 -35.75 11.84
C GLN A 254 26.44 -36.61 11.46
N ALA A 255 27.47 -36.02 10.84
CA ALA A 255 28.71 -36.71 10.50
C ALA A 255 29.48 -37.23 11.73
N ASN A 256 29.41 -36.51 12.86
CA ASN A 256 30.00 -36.93 14.13
C ASN A 256 29.26 -38.12 14.78
N ASN A 257 27.99 -38.35 14.43
CA ASN A 257 27.16 -39.43 14.98
C ASN A 257 27.28 -40.77 14.22
N PHE A 258 28.01 -40.84 13.09
CA PHE A 258 28.24 -42.10 12.36
C PHE A 258 29.55 -42.78 12.79
N PRO A 259 29.57 -44.12 12.97
CA PRO A 259 30.79 -44.85 13.31
C PRO A 259 31.84 -44.70 12.19
N GLN A 260 33.00 -44.16 12.54
CA GLN A 260 34.05 -43.83 11.57
C GLN A 260 34.85 -45.07 11.13
N PRO A 261 35.25 -45.17 9.85
CA PRO A 261 36.29 -46.11 9.43
C PRO A 261 37.65 -45.69 10.00
N VAL A 262 38.47 -46.69 10.34
CA VAL A 262 39.70 -46.61 11.17
C VAL A 262 40.82 -45.68 10.62
N ASP A 263 40.66 -45.09 9.43
CA ASP A 263 41.72 -44.35 8.71
C ASP A 263 41.34 -42.92 8.26
N THR A 264 40.35 -42.25 8.86
CA THR A 264 40.02 -40.85 8.48
C THR A 264 40.40 -39.83 9.54
N THR A 265 41.06 -38.75 9.07
CA THR A 265 41.31 -37.42 9.69
C THR A 265 40.60 -37.17 11.03
N SER A 266 41.34 -36.65 12.02
CA SER A 266 40.82 -36.28 13.35
C SER A 266 39.51 -35.48 13.26
N GLU A 267 38.61 -35.61 14.24
CA GLU A 267 37.37 -34.83 14.30
C GLU A 267 37.65 -33.32 14.20
N GLU A 268 38.76 -32.86 14.78
CA GLU A 268 39.23 -31.47 14.73
C GLU A 268 39.59 -31.02 13.31
N ASP A 269 40.26 -31.86 12.51
CA ASP A 269 40.57 -31.57 11.10
C ASP A 269 39.31 -31.46 10.23
N ARG A 270 38.25 -32.21 10.55
CA ARG A 270 36.95 -32.11 9.84
C ARG A 270 36.24 -30.82 10.18
N VAL A 271 36.15 -30.46 11.46
CA VAL A 271 35.52 -29.20 11.90
C VAL A 271 36.28 -27.99 11.34
N LEU A 272 37.62 -27.99 11.35
CA LEU A 272 38.44 -26.93 10.78
C LEU A 272 38.28 -26.75 9.27
N ARG A 273 37.92 -27.82 8.53
CA ARG A 273 37.63 -27.76 7.09
C ARG A 273 36.30 -27.05 6.77
N TYR A 274 35.29 -27.19 7.64
CA TYR A 274 33.96 -26.60 7.42
C TYR A 274 33.74 -25.29 8.18
N LEU A 275 34.46 -25.07 9.29
CA LEU A 275 34.43 -23.85 10.10
C LEU A 275 35.86 -23.37 10.37
N PRO A 276 36.55 -22.78 9.37
CA PRO A 276 37.88 -22.19 9.56
C PRO A 276 37.87 -21.13 10.67
N THR A 277 39.01 -20.95 11.36
CA THR A 277 39.16 -19.93 12.42
C THR A 277 38.81 -18.52 11.95
N ASP A 278 39.17 -18.15 10.72
CA ASP A 278 38.81 -16.85 10.12
C ASP A 278 37.30 -16.70 9.91
N PHE A 279 36.62 -17.77 9.51
CA PHE A 279 35.17 -17.80 9.37
C PHE A 279 34.50 -17.60 10.73
N VAL A 280 34.96 -18.34 11.74
CA VAL A 280 34.44 -18.23 13.12
C VAL A 280 34.68 -16.81 13.66
N LYS A 281 35.84 -16.20 13.41
CA LYS A 281 36.13 -14.82 13.82
C LYS A 281 35.21 -13.81 13.14
N ARG A 282 34.99 -13.93 11.82
CA ARG A 282 34.06 -13.08 11.08
C ARG A 282 32.63 -13.24 11.60
N LEU A 283 32.22 -14.48 11.91
CA LEU A 283 30.91 -14.80 12.48
C LEU A 283 30.72 -14.19 13.87
N ILE A 284 31.73 -14.26 14.75
CA ILE A 284 31.71 -13.62 16.07
C ILE A 284 31.39 -12.13 15.93
N HIS A 285 32.13 -11.40 15.08
CA HIS A 285 31.92 -9.96 14.91
C HIS A 285 30.52 -9.65 14.34
N SER A 286 30.08 -10.40 13.33
CA SER A 286 28.77 -10.21 12.69
C SER A 286 27.62 -10.45 13.68
N VAL A 287 27.67 -11.54 14.44
CA VAL A 287 26.66 -11.87 15.46
C VAL A 287 26.62 -10.77 16.51
N ILE A 288 27.76 -10.37 17.08
CA ILE A 288 27.77 -9.34 18.13
C ILE A 288 27.22 -8.01 17.60
N ASP A 289 27.65 -7.56 16.43
CA ASP A 289 27.16 -6.31 15.83
C ASP A 289 25.64 -6.32 15.61
N ASN A 290 25.11 -7.47 15.17
CA ASN A 290 23.69 -7.67 14.91
C ASN A 290 22.88 -7.79 16.22
N GLU A 291 23.45 -8.37 17.27
CA GLU A 291 22.85 -8.43 18.60
C GLU A 291 22.83 -7.04 19.25
N LEU A 292 23.92 -6.27 19.19
CA LEU A 292 23.98 -4.90 19.73
C LEU A 292 22.95 -3.97 19.09
N ILE A 293 22.77 -4.06 17.77
CA ILE A 293 21.75 -3.24 17.09
C ILE A 293 20.33 -3.72 17.41
N THR A 294 20.10 -5.02 17.63
CA THR A 294 18.76 -5.54 17.94
C THR A 294 18.38 -5.39 19.41
N ASP A 295 19.34 -5.30 20.33
CA ASP A 295 19.09 -4.91 21.71
C ASP A 295 18.58 -3.45 21.79
N GLU A 296 19.07 -2.56 20.92
CA GLU A 296 18.59 -1.16 20.82
C GLU A 296 17.32 -1.01 19.96
N PHE A 297 17.23 -1.74 18.85
CA PHE A 297 16.10 -1.74 17.92
C PHE A 297 15.56 -3.17 17.77
N PRO A 298 14.65 -3.61 18.66
CA PRO A 298 14.21 -5.00 18.73
C PRO A 298 13.17 -5.35 17.65
N ILE A 299 13.52 -5.10 16.38
CA ILE A 299 12.71 -5.32 15.19
C ILE A 299 13.29 -6.52 14.43
N TYR A 300 12.45 -7.50 14.10
CA TYR A 300 12.90 -8.75 13.51
C TYR A 300 11.98 -9.18 12.35
N ILE A 301 12.56 -9.90 11.38
CA ILE A 301 11.81 -10.62 10.34
C ILE A 301 11.54 -12.04 10.82
N LYS A 302 10.28 -12.48 10.78
CA LYS A 302 9.84 -13.81 11.19
C LYS A 302 9.91 -14.81 10.03
N TYR A 303 9.27 -14.48 8.91
CA TYR A 303 9.28 -15.22 7.65
C TYR A 303 8.65 -14.34 6.55
N PHE A 304 8.69 -14.79 5.30
CA PHE A 304 8.03 -14.13 4.19
C PHE A 304 7.27 -15.14 3.34
N ASP A 305 6.09 -14.73 2.86
CA ASP A 305 5.28 -15.48 1.89
C ASP A 305 5.49 -14.88 0.50
N ILE A 306 5.80 -15.71 -0.49
CA ILE A 306 5.98 -15.27 -1.89
C ILE A 306 5.00 -16.05 -2.77
N GLU A 307 4.12 -15.33 -3.44
CA GLU A 307 3.12 -15.90 -4.33
C GLU A 307 3.21 -15.27 -5.72
N ARG A 308 3.04 -16.10 -6.76
CA ARG A 308 2.87 -15.61 -8.14
C ARG A 308 1.41 -15.27 -8.38
N ILE A 309 1.14 -14.04 -8.79
CA ILE A 309 -0.23 -13.54 -8.97
C ILE A 309 -0.56 -13.32 -10.45
N LYS A 310 -1.80 -13.67 -10.82
CA LYS A 310 -2.39 -13.37 -12.13
C LYS A 310 -2.62 -11.85 -12.23
N PRO A 311 -2.64 -11.26 -13.44
CA PRO A 311 -2.94 -11.86 -14.75
C PRO A 311 -1.74 -12.04 -15.70
N LEU A 312 -0.52 -11.67 -15.30
CA LEU A 312 0.67 -11.92 -16.12
C LEU A 312 1.01 -13.43 -16.19
N PRO A 313 1.58 -13.91 -17.30
CA PRO A 313 1.99 -13.18 -18.51
C PRO A 313 0.82 -12.86 -19.47
N LEU A 314 0.93 -11.75 -20.21
CA LEU A 314 -0.04 -11.36 -21.25
C LEU A 314 0.58 -11.47 -22.64
N HIS A 315 -0.15 -12.08 -23.58
CA HIS A 315 0.31 -12.29 -24.96
C HIS A 315 -0.39 -11.35 -25.95
N ILE A 316 0.33 -10.92 -26.98
CA ILE A 316 -0.23 -10.17 -28.11
C ILE A 316 -0.97 -11.14 -29.04
N LYS A 317 -2.17 -10.77 -29.51
CA LYS A 317 -2.91 -11.55 -30.51
C LYS A 317 -2.20 -11.41 -31.86
N GLN A 318 -1.59 -12.48 -32.34
CA GLN A 318 -0.96 -12.57 -33.65
C GLN A 318 -2.01 -12.79 -34.75
N ARG A 319 -1.70 -12.41 -36.00
CA ARG A 319 -2.61 -12.60 -37.13
C ARG A 319 -2.61 -14.08 -37.52
N ALA A 320 -3.74 -14.57 -38.05
CA ALA A 320 -3.89 -15.99 -38.43
C ALA A 320 -2.90 -16.45 -39.52
N GLU A 321 -2.23 -15.50 -40.19
CA GLU A 321 -1.24 -15.73 -41.25
C GLU A 321 0.19 -15.92 -40.70
N ASP A 322 0.43 -15.67 -39.40
CA ASP A 322 1.73 -15.83 -38.76
C ASP A 322 2.03 -17.32 -38.45
N ARG A 323 3.27 -17.77 -38.74
CA ARG A 323 3.70 -19.18 -38.57
C ARG A 323 3.59 -19.69 -37.12
N ASP A 324 3.61 -18.79 -36.14
CA ASP A 324 3.52 -19.09 -34.70
C ASP A 324 2.18 -18.65 -34.08
N TYR A 325 1.08 -18.64 -34.86
CA TYR A 325 -0.24 -18.18 -34.42
C TYR A 325 -0.65 -18.74 -33.05
N LYS A 326 -0.66 -17.87 -32.04
CA LYS A 326 -1.25 -18.14 -30.73
C LYS A 326 -2.70 -17.64 -30.72
N PRO A 327 -3.71 -18.53 -30.78
CA PRO A 327 -5.12 -18.12 -30.75
C PRO A 327 -5.55 -17.47 -29.43
N PHE A 328 -4.68 -17.39 -28.40
CA PHE A 328 -4.99 -16.97 -27.03
C PHE A 328 -4.50 -15.55 -26.65
N GLY A 329 -4.05 -14.72 -27.60
CA GLY A 329 -3.58 -13.36 -27.28
C GLY A 329 -4.66 -12.49 -26.61
N LEU A 330 -4.26 -11.72 -25.60
CA LEU A 330 -5.11 -10.84 -24.77
C LEU A 330 -4.84 -9.35 -25.00
N LEU A 331 -3.76 -9.00 -25.71
CA LEU A 331 -3.40 -7.63 -26.09
C LEU A 331 -3.64 -7.43 -27.59
N ASN A 332 -4.27 -6.32 -27.95
CA ASN A 332 -4.54 -5.98 -29.34
C ASN A 332 -3.37 -5.17 -29.93
N ALA A 333 -2.63 -5.77 -30.87
CA ALA A 333 -1.47 -5.13 -31.51
C ALA A 333 -1.80 -3.76 -32.14
N LEU A 334 -3.00 -3.60 -32.72
CA LEU A 334 -3.42 -2.34 -33.34
C LEU A 334 -3.56 -1.18 -32.36
N LEU A 335 -3.74 -1.48 -31.06
CA LEU A 335 -3.83 -0.45 -30.02
C LEU A 335 -2.47 -0.02 -29.46
N LEU A 336 -1.41 -0.77 -29.77
CA LEU A 336 -0.06 -0.59 -29.22
C LEU A 336 0.85 0.23 -30.15
N GLN A 337 0.46 0.44 -31.41
CA GLN A 337 1.29 1.04 -32.47
C GLN A 337 1.53 2.56 -32.33
N ASP A 338 0.79 3.25 -31.44
CA ASP A 338 1.00 4.67 -31.22
C ASP A 338 1.97 4.91 -30.05
N SER A 339 3.12 5.53 -30.37
CA SER A 339 4.18 6.11 -29.51
C SER A 339 5.23 5.14 -28.94
N LYS A 340 6.43 5.08 -29.56
CA LYS A 340 7.74 4.64 -28.98
C LYS A 340 7.73 3.42 -28.02
N GLY A 341 6.72 2.55 -28.09
CA GLY A 341 6.29 1.70 -26.97
C GLY A 341 6.18 0.23 -27.31
N ASP A 342 6.50 -0.16 -28.56
CA ASP A 342 6.57 -1.56 -28.97
C ASP A 342 7.53 -2.36 -28.07
N ASP A 343 8.67 -1.77 -27.68
CA ASP A 343 9.64 -2.41 -26.77
C ASP A 343 9.11 -2.56 -25.33
N SER A 344 8.17 -1.70 -24.91
CA SER A 344 7.62 -1.72 -23.55
C SER A 344 6.64 -2.87 -23.29
N VAL A 345 6.05 -3.44 -24.35
CA VAL A 345 5.04 -4.51 -24.26
C VAL A 345 5.65 -5.89 -24.55
N GLN A 346 6.71 -5.96 -25.35
CA GLN A 346 7.39 -7.21 -25.74
C GLN A 346 7.94 -8.02 -24.55
N GLY A 347 8.10 -7.41 -23.36
CA GLY A 347 8.50 -8.11 -22.13
C GLY A 347 7.35 -8.74 -21.33
N LEU A 348 6.08 -8.36 -21.55
CA LEU A 348 4.95 -8.79 -20.70
C LEU A 348 4.68 -10.30 -20.76
N GLU A 349 5.03 -10.95 -21.87
CA GLU A 349 4.84 -12.39 -22.03
C GLU A 349 5.79 -13.26 -21.18
N ARG A 350 6.86 -12.66 -20.62
CA ARG A 350 7.84 -13.34 -19.77
C ARG A 350 7.85 -12.81 -18.33
N GLN A 351 7.06 -11.76 -18.06
CA GLN A 351 6.96 -11.17 -16.75
C GLN A 351 5.98 -11.93 -15.86
N VAL A 352 6.27 -11.91 -14.57
CA VAL A 352 5.42 -12.46 -13.51
C VAL A 352 5.31 -11.38 -12.44
N ALA A 353 4.09 -11.13 -11.99
CA ALA A 353 3.88 -10.33 -10.80
C ALA A 353 3.99 -11.21 -9.56
N TYR A 354 4.61 -10.70 -8.51
CA TYR A 354 4.72 -11.35 -7.21
C TYR A 354 3.91 -10.58 -6.18
N ARG A 355 3.31 -11.32 -5.24
CA ARG A 355 2.85 -10.81 -3.96
C ARG A 355 3.79 -11.32 -2.90
N VAL A 356 4.51 -10.41 -2.25
CA VAL A 356 5.46 -10.71 -1.18
C VAL A 356 4.96 -10.11 0.11
N LYS A 357 4.67 -10.96 1.09
CA LYS A 357 4.24 -10.56 2.42
C LYS A 357 5.34 -10.87 3.42
N VAL A 358 5.94 -9.84 4.01
CA VAL A 358 7.01 -9.97 5.00
C VAL A 358 6.41 -9.82 6.39
N HIS A 359 6.60 -10.82 7.24
CA HIS A 359 6.09 -10.82 8.61
C HIS A 359 7.18 -10.36 9.57
N PHE A 360 6.87 -9.33 10.34
CA PHE A 360 7.75 -8.71 11.33
C PHE A 360 7.24 -8.95 12.74
N TYR A 361 8.15 -8.86 13.71
CA TYR A 361 7.77 -8.65 15.10
C TYR A 361 8.67 -7.64 15.79
N ILE A 362 8.10 -6.91 16.75
CA ILE A 362 8.81 -5.97 17.62
C ILE A 362 8.69 -6.48 19.06
N LYS A 363 9.81 -6.60 19.79
CA LYS A 363 9.72 -6.81 21.25
C LYS A 363 9.39 -5.47 21.90
N LEU A 364 8.28 -5.42 22.63
CA LEU A 364 7.77 -4.17 23.17
C LEU A 364 8.61 -3.71 24.38
N PRO A 365 8.89 -2.40 24.51
CA PRO A 365 9.42 -1.84 25.75
C PRO A 365 8.49 -2.15 26.93
N LYS A 366 9.05 -2.33 28.13
CA LYS A 366 8.27 -2.70 29.34
C LYS A 366 7.14 -1.72 29.67
N ASP A 367 7.35 -0.44 29.34
CA ASP A 367 6.40 0.65 29.63
C ASP A 367 5.46 0.98 28.45
N TYR A 368 5.57 0.25 27.33
CA TYR A 368 4.73 0.52 26.17
C TYR A 368 3.32 -0.04 26.36
N GLN A 369 2.31 0.80 26.14
CA GLN A 369 0.91 0.42 26.13
C GLN A 369 0.36 0.57 24.71
N THR A 370 -0.35 -0.47 24.24
CA THR A 370 -1.00 -0.46 22.93
C THR A 370 -2.13 0.56 22.92
N ARG A 371 -2.28 1.30 21.82
CA ARG A 371 -3.28 2.40 21.72
C ARG A 371 -4.67 1.90 21.38
N PHE A 372 -4.76 0.73 20.75
CA PHE A 372 -6.03 0.16 20.30
C PHE A 372 -6.21 -1.25 20.88
N GLU A 373 -7.18 -1.38 21.78
CA GLU A 373 -7.55 -2.68 22.35
C GLU A 373 -8.08 -3.64 21.27
N GLY A 374 -7.68 -4.92 21.33
CA GLY A 374 -8.16 -5.97 20.42
C GLY A 374 -7.54 -6.01 19.02
N LEU A 375 -6.69 -5.04 18.65
CA LEU A 375 -6.01 -4.99 17.34
C LEU A 375 -4.69 -5.78 17.30
N THR A 376 -4.10 -6.09 18.45
CA THR A 376 -2.75 -6.65 18.56
C THR A 376 -2.76 -8.11 19.00
N THR A 377 -2.13 -8.99 18.23
CA THR A 377 -1.74 -10.34 18.68
C THR A 377 -0.49 -10.25 19.57
N THR A 378 -0.62 -9.57 20.71
CA THR A 378 0.39 -9.62 21.78
C THR A 378 0.43 -11.04 22.28
N THR A 379 1.43 -11.79 21.83
CA THR A 379 1.68 -13.16 22.32
C THR A 379 2.77 -13.06 23.36
N GLU A 380 2.45 -13.38 24.60
CA GLU A 380 3.48 -13.64 25.60
C GLU A 380 4.17 -14.94 25.25
N ILE A 381 5.44 -14.85 24.87
CA ILE A 381 6.32 -16.01 24.79
C ILE A 381 7.48 -15.74 25.74
N PHE A 382 7.66 -16.64 26.73
CA PHE A 382 8.68 -16.51 27.78
C PHE A 382 8.59 -15.19 28.59
N GLY A 383 7.38 -14.66 28.82
CA GLY A 383 7.16 -13.45 29.64
C GLY A 383 7.52 -12.12 28.96
N GLN A 384 7.76 -12.11 27.64
CA GLN A 384 7.96 -10.89 26.85
C GLN A 384 6.77 -10.64 25.91
N GLN A 385 6.25 -9.41 25.93
CA GLN A 385 5.23 -8.97 24.98
C GLN A 385 5.87 -8.60 23.64
N ARG A 386 5.28 -9.12 22.55
CA ARG A 386 5.71 -8.81 21.17
C ARG A 386 4.54 -8.35 20.31
N LEU A 387 4.78 -7.36 19.47
CA LEU A 387 3.86 -6.86 18.45
C LEU A 387 4.17 -7.54 17.12
N ASN A 388 3.29 -8.42 16.65
CA ASN A 388 3.42 -9.08 15.34
C ASN A 388 2.63 -8.30 14.29
N PHE A 389 3.22 -8.09 13.11
CA PHE A 389 2.55 -7.45 11.97
C PHE A 389 3.19 -7.90 10.66
N SER A 390 2.61 -7.51 9.52
CA SER A 390 3.16 -7.83 8.21
C SER A 390 3.06 -6.65 7.26
N GLU A 391 3.99 -6.54 6.32
CA GLU A 391 3.93 -5.61 5.19
C GLU A 391 3.81 -6.39 3.88
N GLU A 392 2.86 -5.99 3.03
CA GLU A 392 2.63 -6.64 1.73
C GLU A 392 3.05 -5.70 0.60
N VAL A 393 3.84 -6.24 -0.33
CA VAL A 393 4.29 -5.55 -1.53
C VAL A 393 3.96 -6.42 -2.73
N THR A 394 3.25 -5.85 -3.71
CA THR A 394 2.93 -6.49 -4.98
C THR A 394 3.59 -5.74 -6.13
N GLY A 395 3.85 -6.42 -7.25
CA GLY A 395 4.35 -5.79 -8.47
C GLY A 395 5.17 -6.73 -9.34
N ILE A 396 5.83 -6.18 -10.35
CA ILE A 396 6.84 -6.90 -11.13
C ILE A 396 8.24 -6.61 -10.58
N GLY A 397 9.07 -7.64 -10.49
CA GLY A 397 10.44 -7.51 -9.97
C GLY A 397 10.92 -8.78 -9.30
N CYS A 398 12.15 -8.77 -8.82
CA CYS A 398 12.69 -9.88 -8.04
C CYS A 398 12.14 -9.88 -6.60
N PRO A 399 11.99 -11.06 -5.96
CA PRO A 399 11.55 -11.13 -4.57
C PRO A 399 12.42 -10.33 -3.59
N THR A 400 13.74 -10.25 -3.82
CA THR A 400 14.64 -9.44 -2.98
C THR A 400 14.28 -7.96 -3.01
N SER A 401 13.99 -7.38 -4.18
CA SER A 401 13.53 -5.99 -4.30
C SER A 401 12.21 -5.74 -3.55
N HIS A 402 11.28 -6.71 -3.60
CA HIS A 402 10.01 -6.60 -2.85
C HIS A 402 10.24 -6.64 -1.33
N ILE A 403 11.09 -7.55 -0.85
CA ILE A 403 11.45 -7.65 0.57
C ILE A 403 12.13 -6.37 1.03
N THR A 404 13.09 -5.85 0.26
CA THR A 404 13.77 -4.58 0.57
C THR A 404 12.80 -3.40 0.58
N SER A 405 11.86 -3.33 -0.35
CA SER A 405 10.81 -2.30 -0.35
C SER A 405 9.89 -2.43 0.88
N ALA A 406 9.55 -3.65 1.30
CA ALA A 406 8.78 -3.88 2.52
C ALA A 406 9.54 -3.40 3.76
N ILE A 407 10.85 -3.68 3.85
CA ILE A 407 11.71 -3.18 4.94
C ILE A 407 11.75 -1.64 4.93
N ASN A 408 11.96 -1.01 3.77
CA ASN A 408 11.94 0.46 3.65
C ASN A 408 10.59 1.06 4.12
N ARG A 409 9.47 0.48 3.68
CA ARG A 409 8.11 0.91 4.09
C ARG A 409 7.89 0.78 5.57
N VAL A 410 8.43 -0.25 6.22
CA VAL A 410 8.29 -0.43 7.67
C VAL A 410 9.18 0.55 8.44
N LEU A 411 10.44 0.68 8.05
CA LEU A 411 11.45 1.39 8.83
C LEU A 411 11.55 2.90 8.57
N PHE A 412 11.15 3.40 7.41
CA PHE A 412 11.42 4.81 7.05
C PHE A 412 10.15 5.65 6.84
N TRP A 413 9.05 5.03 6.44
CA TRP A 413 7.86 5.78 6.05
C TRP A 413 7.05 6.27 7.24
N ASP A 414 6.72 7.57 7.24
CA ASP A 414 5.83 8.22 8.22
C ASP A 414 6.30 8.07 9.68
N ILE A 415 7.61 8.15 9.88
CA ILE A 415 8.21 8.18 11.22
C ILE A 415 8.74 9.59 11.48
N PRO A 416 8.16 10.35 12.44
CA PRO A 416 8.52 11.73 12.71
C PRO A 416 10.03 11.96 12.91
N ALA A 417 10.72 11.03 13.56
CA ALA A 417 12.17 11.06 13.75
C ALA A 417 12.98 11.15 12.43
N LEU A 418 12.39 10.72 11.31
CA LEU A 418 13.06 10.59 10.02
C LEU A 418 12.51 11.56 8.95
N ASN A 419 11.60 12.48 9.30
CA ASN A 419 10.89 13.36 8.34
C ASN A 419 11.80 14.20 7.42
N GLY A 420 13.05 14.46 7.80
CA GLY A 420 14.01 15.20 6.96
C GLY A 420 14.66 14.35 5.84
N TYR A 421 14.35 13.06 5.77
CA TYR A 421 14.95 12.10 4.85
C TYR A 421 13.91 11.49 3.93
N THR A 422 14.31 11.24 2.69
CA THR A 422 13.45 10.54 1.74
C THR A 422 13.37 9.07 2.14
N PRO A 423 12.18 8.45 2.23
CA PRO A 423 12.01 7.15 2.90
C PRO A 423 12.34 5.97 1.96
N ILE A 424 13.40 6.13 1.17
CA ILE A 424 13.91 5.18 0.18
C ILE A 424 15.42 5.19 0.34
N ALA A 425 15.96 4.07 0.80
CA ALA A 425 17.39 3.86 0.85
C ALA A 425 17.89 3.36 -0.51
N ASP A 426 19.00 3.96 -0.96
CA ASP A 426 19.77 3.57 -2.14
C ASP A 426 20.69 2.39 -1.75
N GLY A 427 20.48 1.23 -2.38
CA GLY A 427 21.27 0.03 -2.20
C GLY A 427 22.50 -0.01 -3.09
N ILE A 428 23.66 0.43 -2.57
CA ILE A 428 24.91 0.51 -3.35
C ILE A 428 25.43 -0.87 -3.74
N HIS A 429 25.42 -1.79 -2.78
CA HIS A 429 26.14 -3.05 -2.91
C HIS A 429 25.50 -4.14 -2.08
N CYS A 430 25.15 -5.24 -2.73
CA CYS A 430 24.77 -6.50 -2.09
C CYS A 430 25.64 -7.61 -2.68
N ASN A 431 26.52 -8.18 -1.86
CA ASN A 431 27.37 -9.30 -2.26
C ASN A 431 27.03 -10.52 -1.42
N ASP A 432 26.89 -11.65 -2.09
CA ASP A 432 26.64 -12.93 -1.46
C ASP A 432 27.80 -13.88 -1.75
N GLU A 433 28.49 -14.29 -0.69
CA GLU A 433 29.60 -15.24 -0.74
C GLU A 433 29.10 -16.62 -0.30
N LEU A 434 29.21 -17.61 -1.18
CA LEU A 434 29.02 -19.01 -0.80
C LEU A 434 30.25 -19.49 -0.04
N MET A 435 30.08 -19.84 1.23
CA MET A 435 31.16 -20.26 2.11
C MET A 435 31.43 -21.75 1.93
N GLY A 436 32.03 -22.12 0.80
CA GLY A 436 32.35 -23.50 0.44
C GLY A 436 32.21 -23.75 -1.06
N SER A 437 32.46 -25.00 -1.49
CA SER A 437 32.35 -25.41 -2.90
C SER A 437 31.00 -26.06 -3.26
N SER A 438 30.06 -26.14 -2.32
CA SER A 438 28.77 -26.83 -2.48
C SER A 438 27.58 -25.86 -2.36
N PRO A 439 26.48 -26.07 -3.11
CA PRO A 439 25.24 -25.30 -2.97
C PRO A 439 24.53 -25.47 -1.62
N GLY A 440 24.93 -26.43 -0.78
CA GLY A 440 24.44 -26.60 0.60
C GLY A 440 25.28 -25.88 1.66
N SER A 441 26.21 -25.01 1.25
CA SER A 441 27.11 -24.30 2.17
C SER A 441 26.45 -23.02 2.72
N PRO A 442 26.92 -22.49 3.86
CA PRO A 442 26.43 -21.21 4.37
C PRO A 442 26.60 -20.09 3.34
N VAL A 443 25.60 -19.23 3.23
CA VAL A 443 25.61 -17.99 2.46
C VAL A 443 25.96 -16.84 3.40
N TRP A 444 26.91 -16.02 2.98
CA TRP A 444 27.27 -14.77 3.66
C TRP A 444 26.82 -13.58 2.82
N SER A 445 25.85 -12.81 3.33
CA SER A 445 25.31 -11.63 2.64
C SER A 445 25.86 -10.35 3.28
N HIS A 446 26.41 -9.46 2.46
CA HIS A 446 26.84 -8.12 2.84
C HIS A 446 25.94 -7.09 2.16
N CYS A 447 25.39 -6.14 2.91
CA CYS A 447 24.51 -5.08 2.38
C CYS A 447 25.02 -3.70 2.80
N VAL A 448 25.14 -2.79 1.83
CA VAL A 448 25.46 -1.36 2.03
C VAL A 448 24.31 -0.49 1.56
N VAL A 449 23.94 0.51 2.37
CA VAL A 449 22.81 1.41 2.08
C VAL A 449 23.13 2.86 2.37
N ARG A 450 22.54 3.76 1.56
CA ARG A 450 22.58 5.22 1.76
C ARG A 450 21.18 5.79 1.95
N LEU A 451 21.07 6.85 2.74
CA LEU A 451 19.84 7.65 2.84
C LEU A 451 20.14 9.13 2.64
N TYR A 452 19.34 9.78 1.79
CA TYR A 452 19.49 11.18 1.40
C TYR A 452 18.41 12.05 2.06
N LYS A 453 18.76 13.32 2.31
CA LYS A 453 17.78 14.33 2.75
C LYS A 453 16.87 14.71 1.59
N SER A 454 15.61 14.99 1.87
CA SER A 454 14.64 15.35 0.82
C SER A 454 15.05 16.62 0.06
N ASP A 455 15.56 17.62 0.77
CA ASP A 455 16.06 18.87 0.17
C ASP A 455 17.20 18.64 -0.84
N ASP A 456 18.04 17.62 -0.66
CA ASP A 456 19.15 17.32 -1.56
C ASP A 456 18.63 16.72 -2.88
N ILE A 457 17.59 15.88 -2.81
CA ILE A 457 16.93 15.32 -3.99
C ILE A 457 16.22 16.40 -4.78
N ASP A 458 15.49 17.28 -4.09
CA ASP A 458 14.77 18.37 -4.75
C ASP A 458 15.74 19.34 -5.45
N ARG A 459 16.89 19.63 -4.84
CA ARG A 459 17.96 20.41 -5.48
C ARG A 459 18.55 19.69 -6.69
N ALA A 460 18.82 18.39 -6.60
CA ALA A 460 19.34 17.59 -7.71
C ALA A 460 18.35 17.49 -8.89
N LEU A 461 17.05 17.47 -8.61
CA LEU A 461 16.01 17.53 -9.63
C LEU A 461 15.97 18.92 -10.29
N ALA A 462 16.08 19.99 -9.50
CA ALA A 462 16.05 21.36 -10.02
C ALA A 462 17.31 21.73 -10.83
N SER A 463 18.50 21.29 -10.41
CA SER A 463 19.75 21.54 -11.14
C SER A 463 19.99 20.57 -12.30
N GLY A 464 19.32 19.42 -12.30
CA GLY A 464 19.55 18.35 -13.28
C GLY A 464 20.81 17.52 -13.01
N GLU A 465 21.56 17.82 -11.96
CA GLU A 465 22.81 17.15 -11.59
C GLU A 465 22.56 15.80 -10.90
N THR A 466 23.63 15.02 -10.67
CA THR A 466 23.55 13.76 -9.90
C THR A 466 23.38 14.06 -8.41
N LEU A 467 22.78 13.14 -7.67
CA LEU A 467 22.59 13.31 -6.23
C LEU A 467 23.91 13.45 -5.49
N GLU A 468 24.95 12.75 -5.95
CA GLU A 468 26.29 12.86 -5.35
C GLU A 468 27.01 14.18 -5.68
N ALA A 469 26.59 14.92 -6.72
CA ALA A 469 27.12 16.25 -7.02
C ALA A 469 26.50 17.33 -6.12
N VAL A 470 25.23 17.15 -5.73
CA VAL A 470 24.47 18.13 -4.94
C VAL A 470 24.50 17.84 -3.44
N SER A 471 24.54 16.56 -3.07
CA SER A 471 24.56 16.14 -1.67
C SER A 471 25.92 16.42 -1.05
N ALA A 472 25.92 17.26 -0.02
CA ALA A 472 27.12 17.47 0.79
C ALA A 472 27.45 16.26 1.68
N LYS A 473 26.48 15.37 1.97
CA LYS A 473 26.66 14.21 2.85
C LYS A 473 25.47 13.23 2.76
N ALA A 474 25.70 12.03 2.24
CA ALA A 474 24.79 10.90 2.45
C ALA A 474 25.13 10.19 3.78
N GLU A 475 24.12 9.77 4.55
CA GLU A 475 24.38 8.86 5.68
C GLU A 475 24.50 7.44 5.10
N VAL A 476 25.53 6.68 5.51
CA VAL A 476 25.88 5.37 4.95
C VAL A 476 26.09 4.35 6.05
N ALA A 477 25.49 3.17 5.90
CA ALA A 477 25.67 2.06 6.82
C ALA A 477 25.78 0.73 6.09
N SER A 478 26.43 -0.24 6.73
CA SER A 478 26.59 -1.60 6.23
C SER A 478 26.34 -2.65 7.31
N ALA A 479 25.89 -3.83 6.90
CA ALA A 479 25.75 -4.99 7.77
C ALA A 479 25.99 -6.30 7.03
N ASP A 480 26.43 -7.29 7.81
CA ASP A 480 26.71 -8.65 7.38
C ASP A 480 25.71 -9.61 8.04
N PHE A 481 25.31 -10.66 7.33
CA PHE A 481 24.53 -11.75 7.90
C PHE A 481 24.92 -13.09 7.28
N CYS A 482 24.98 -14.15 8.10
CA CYS A 482 25.31 -15.51 7.65
C CYS A 482 24.18 -16.50 7.95
N GLY A 483 23.86 -17.36 7.00
CA GLY A 483 22.80 -18.37 7.10
C GLY A 483 22.87 -19.37 5.95
N PHE A 484 21.77 -20.06 5.63
CA PHE A 484 21.74 -21.07 4.55
C PHE A 484 20.75 -20.73 3.43
N ASP A 485 19.70 -19.96 3.72
CA ASP A 485 18.76 -19.48 2.71
C ASP A 485 19.19 -18.10 2.22
N TRP A 486 19.49 -18.00 0.92
CA TRP A 486 19.96 -16.77 0.28
C TRP A 486 18.98 -15.58 0.41
N LEU A 487 17.66 -15.83 0.32
CA LEU A 487 16.67 -14.77 0.48
C LEU A 487 16.60 -14.30 1.93
N GLU A 488 16.64 -15.25 2.88
CA GLU A 488 16.63 -14.93 4.30
C GLU A 488 17.88 -14.16 4.73
N THR A 489 19.07 -14.59 4.30
CA THR A 489 20.34 -13.93 4.65
C THR A 489 20.40 -12.52 4.08
N THR A 490 20.01 -12.35 2.81
CA THR A 490 19.94 -11.04 2.16
C THR A 490 18.96 -10.12 2.88
N ALA A 491 17.77 -10.63 3.25
CA ALA A 491 16.76 -9.85 3.94
C ALA A 491 17.21 -9.38 5.33
N LYS A 492 17.89 -10.25 6.10
CA LYS A 492 18.43 -9.91 7.42
C LYS A 492 19.58 -8.92 7.31
N ALA A 493 20.53 -9.13 6.40
CA ALA A 493 21.60 -8.16 6.15
C ALA A 493 21.01 -6.78 5.78
N ALA A 494 20.01 -6.76 4.89
CA ALA A 494 19.30 -5.54 4.49
C ALA A 494 18.58 -4.85 5.66
N LEU A 495 17.96 -5.61 6.57
CA LEU A 495 17.33 -5.09 7.79
C LEU A 495 18.37 -4.44 8.71
N HIS A 496 19.43 -5.18 9.06
CA HIS A 496 20.45 -4.70 9.99
C HIS A 496 21.20 -3.47 9.47
N ALA A 497 21.49 -3.41 8.17
CA ALA A 497 22.13 -2.25 7.55
C ALA A 497 21.28 -0.98 7.72
N ARG A 498 19.96 -1.11 7.56
CA ARG A 498 19.00 0.00 7.73
C ARG A 498 18.80 0.39 9.20
N LEU A 499 18.79 -0.57 10.12
CA LEU A 499 18.75 -0.26 11.56
C LEU A 499 20.02 0.49 12.01
N LYS A 500 21.20 0.08 11.54
CA LYS A 500 22.47 0.80 11.79
C LYS A 500 22.41 2.22 11.21
N LEU A 501 21.80 2.40 10.04
CA LEU A 501 21.61 3.72 9.43
C LEU A 501 20.71 4.62 10.29
N ILE A 502 19.60 4.09 10.81
CA ILE A 502 18.70 4.83 11.72
C ILE A 502 19.45 5.27 12.96
N LYS A 503 20.22 4.37 13.59
CA LYS A 503 21.07 4.70 14.75
C LYS A 503 21.98 5.89 14.47
N GLN A 504 22.64 5.92 13.31
CA GLN A 504 23.51 7.02 12.92
C GLN A 504 22.76 8.34 12.70
N ILE A 505 21.56 8.29 12.13
CA ILE A 505 20.70 9.46 11.92
C ILE A 505 20.26 10.04 13.27
N LEU A 506 19.76 9.20 14.17
CA LEU A 506 19.32 9.61 15.51
C LEU A 506 20.47 10.19 16.33
N ALA A 507 21.70 9.65 16.20
CA ALA A 507 22.88 10.21 16.84
C ALA A 507 23.20 11.66 16.40
N ASN A 508 22.69 12.12 15.25
CA ASN A 508 22.85 13.50 14.79
C ASN A 508 21.71 14.42 15.24
N GLN A 509 20.65 13.86 15.85
CA GLN A 509 19.49 14.58 16.34
C GLN A 509 19.41 14.46 17.87
N PRO A 510 19.95 15.43 18.63
CA PRO A 510 20.09 15.32 20.09
C PRO A 510 18.75 15.23 20.86
N THR A 511 17.61 15.43 20.19
CA THR A 511 16.27 15.45 20.79
C THR A 511 15.51 14.13 20.67
N VAL A 512 15.99 13.14 19.91
CA VAL A 512 15.23 11.91 19.62
C VAL A 512 16.03 10.68 20.02
N SER A 513 15.49 9.85 20.93
CA SER A 513 16.11 8.60 21.35
C SER A 513 15.65 7.40 20.53
N ALA A 514 16.35 6.26 20.63
CA ALA A 514 15.92 5.00 20.03
C ALA A 514 14.54 4.54 20.56
N SER A 515 14.26 4.78 21.85
CA SER A 515 12.97 4.47 22.46
C SER A 515 11.83 5.29 21.86
N ASP A 516 12.08 6.57 21.56
CA ASP A 516 11.10 7.44 20.89
C ASP A 516 10.80 6.93 19.47
N TYR A 517 11.83 6.52 18.73
CA TYR A 517 11.67 5.93 17.40
C TYR A 517 10.84 4.64 17.44
N ILE A 518 11.15 3.71 18.36
CA ILE A 518 10.40 2.45 18.50
C ILE A 518 8.94 2.74 18.88
N THR A 519 8.71 3.68 19.80
CA THR A 519 7.36 4.09 20.18
C THR A 519 6.59 4.65 18.97
N GLN A 520 7.21 5.52 18.18
CA GLN A 520 6.62 6.05 16.94
C GLN A 520 6.32 4.95 15.92
N LEU A 521 7.23 3.99 15.74
CA LEU A 521 7.04 2.85 14.84
C LEU A 521 5.86 1.97 15.29
N CYS A 522 5.78 1.59 16.56
CA CYS A 522 4.66 0.81 17.10
C CYS A 522 3.33 1.53 16.88
N ASN A 523 3.28 2.82 17.19
CA ASN A 523 2.09 3.66 16.98
C ASN A 523 1.64 3.69 15.52
N ARG A 524 2.58 3.83 14.57
CA ARG A 524 2.30 3.82 13.14
C ARG A 524 1.82 2.43 12.68
N VAL A 525 2.42 1.35 13.19
CA VAL A 525 2.01 -0.03 12.86
C VAL A 525 0.57 -0.27 13.32
N GLU A 526 0.23 0.16 14.53
CA GLU A 526 -1.13 0.08 15.07
C GLU A 526 -2.14 0.85 14.20
N GLU A 527 -1.81 2.09 13.79
CA GLU A 527 -2.67 2.89 12.90
C GLU A 527 -2.84 2.22 11.52
N MET A 528 -1.77 1.64 10.97
CA MET A 528 -1.84 0.92 9.69
C MET A 528 -2.72 -0.33 9.77
N LEU A 529 -2.61 -1.11 10.85
CA LEU A 529 -3.44 -2.29 11.06
C LEU A 529 -4.92 -1.89 11.17
N ALA A 530 -5.23 -0.83 11.91
CA ALA A 530 -6.59 -0.29 12.00
C ALA A 530 -7.12 0.13 10.63
N LEU A 531 -6.31 0.83 9.82
CA LEU A 531 -6.68 1.23 8.47
C LEU A 531 -6.93 0.04 7.53
N ARG A 532 -6.09 -1.00 7.56
CA ARG A 532 -6.26 -2.20 6.73
C ARG A 532 -7.55 -2.93 7.05
N GLN A 533 -7.79 -3.21 8.34
CA GLN A 533 -9.02 -3.88 8.76
C GLN A 533 -10.28 -3.05 8.48
N ALA A 534 -10.18 -1.72 8.52
CA ALA A 534 -11.29 -0.86 8.12
C ALA A 534 -11.55 -0.94 6.61
N LYS A 535 -10.51 -0.88 5.77
CA LYS A 535 -10.63 -1.02 4.30
C LYS A 535 -11.23 -2.36 3.90
N GLU A 536 -10.97 -3.44 4.65
CA GLU A 536 -11.57 -4.75 4.44
C GLU A 536 -13.11 -4.72 4.57
N CYS A 537 -13.67 -3.88 5.43
CA CYS A 537 -15.12 -3.78 5.59
C CYS A 537 -15.85 -3.31 4.32
N LEU A 538 -15.13 -2.69 3.37
CA LEU A 538 -15.65 -2.31 2.06
C LEU A 538 -15.51 -3.42 1.01
N SER A 539 -14.33 -4.04 0.92
CA SER A 539 -14.02 -5.01 -0.14
C SER A 539 -14.50 -6.42 0.17
N HIS A 540 -14.74 -6.72 1.45
CA HIS A 540 -15.12 -8.00 2.01
C HIS A 540 -16.31 -7.81 2.94
N TYR A 541 -16.87 -8.91 3.46
CA TYR A 541 -17.94 -8.86 4.43
C TYR A 541 -17.59 -7.89 5.59
N PRO A 542 -18.47 -6.93 5.95
CA PRO A 542 -19.89 -6.85 5.60
C PRO A 542 -20.24 -6.02 4.34
N PHE A 543 -19.26 -5.56 3.55
CA PHE A 543 -19.42 -4.68 2.37
C PHE A 543 -20.11 -3.34 2.69
N SER A 544 -19.69 -2.66 3.77
CA SER A 544 -20.31 -1.44 4.28
C SER A 544 -19.33 -0.27 4.45
N LEU A 545 -19.64 0.86 3.82
CA LEU A 545 -18.93 2.12 4.02
C LEU A 545 -19.03 2.61 5.45
N ARG A 546 -20.22 2.54 6.05
CA ARG A 546 -20.45 3.00 7.42
C ARG A 546 -19.76 2.13 8.46
N ALA A 547 -19.54 0.85 8.18
CA ALA A 547 -18.72 -0.02 9.02
C ALA A 547 -17.24 0.39 8.96
N MET A 548 -16.70 0.64 7.76
CA MET A 548 -15.34 1.17 7.61
C MET A 548 -15.18 2.51 8.35
N GLU A 549 -16.10 3.44 8.11
CA GLU A 549 -16.09 4.77 8.72
C GLU A 549 -16.18 4.68 10.25
N GLY A 550 -17.14 3.92 10.79
CA GLY A 550 -17.29 3.70 12.23
C GLY A 550 -16.04 3.09 12.88
N LYS A 551 -15.39 2.12 12.21
CA LYS A 551 -14.13 1.53 12.67
C LYS A 551 -13.01 2.57 12.72
N LEU A 552 -12.86 3.41 11.69
CA LEU A 552 -11.84 4.48 11.67
C LEU A 552 -12.11 5.58 12.70
N GLU A 553 -13.37 5.97 12.90
CA GLU A 553 -13.75 6.96 13.92
C GLU A 553 -13.45 6.44 15.33
N SER A 554 -13.69 5.15 15.60
CA SER A 554 -13.40 4.53 16.91
C SER A 554 -11.91 4.28 17.19
N THR A 555 -11.07 4.24 16.14
CA THR A 555 -9.64 3.92 16.23
C THR A 555 -8.77 5.14 15.95
N ILE A 556 -8.47 5.43 14.69
CA ILE A 556 -7.50 6.46 14.27
C ILE A 556 -7.94 7.86 14.69
N PHE A 557 -9.22 8.21 14.49
CA PHE A 557 -9.70 9.58 14.73
C PHE A 557 -10.16 9.84 16.16
N ASN A 558 -10.34 8.79 16.97
CA ASN A 558 -10.85 8.89 18.34
C ASN A 558 -9.99 9.83 19.20
N GLN A 559 -10.51 11.03 19.49
CA GLN A 559 -9.88 12.07 20.33
C GLN A 559 -8.45 12.46 19.93
N LYS A 560 -8.06 12.36 18.64
CA LYS A 560 -6.68 12.68 18.19
C LYS A 560 -6.56 13.84 17.21
N TYR A 561 -7.11 13.66 16.00
CA TYR A 561 -6.83 14.56 14.87
C TYR A 561 -7.96 15.57 14.66
N ARG A 562 -9.20 15.08 14.66
CA ARG A 562 -10.41 15.89 14.46
C ARG A 562 -11.57 15.35 15.27
N THR A 563 -12.55 16.21 15.52
CA THR A 563 -13.89 15.82 15.98
C THR A 563 -14.91 16.05 14.87
N ARG A 564 -15.95 15.22 14.83
CA ARG A 564 -17.05 15.35 13.88
C ARG A 564 -18.31 15.81 14.62
N LYS A 565 -18.81 17.00 14.28
CA LYS A 565 -20.08 17.56 14.75
C LYS A 565 -21.24 17.17 13.82
N GLN A 566 -22.46 17.56 14.23
CA GLN A 566 -23.66 17.39 13.41
C GLN A 566 -23.47 18.01 12.01
N GLY A 567 -23.99 17.34 10.98
CA GLY A 567 -23.89 17.82 9.59
C GLY A 567 -22.50 17.68 8.96
N TYR A 568 -21.64 16.77 9.46
CA TYR A 568 -20.29 16.54 8.96
C TYR A 568 -19.38 17.79 9.03
N GLN A 569 -19.63 18.66 9.99
CA GLN A 569 -18.71 19.75 10.32
C GLN A 569 -17.56 19.19 11.15
N PHE A 570 -16.33 19.50 10.76
CA PHE A 570 -15.14 18.97 11.43
C PHE A 570 -14.35 20.10 12.08
N GLU A 571 -13.86 19.83 13.28
CA GLU A 571 -12.95 20.73 14.00
C GLU A 571 -11.67 19.97 14.35
N GLU A 572 -10.53 20.54 13.98
CA GLU A 572 -9.23 20.03 14.40
C GLU A 572 -9.08 20.17 15.92
N LEU A 573 -8.62 19.10 16.57
CA LEU A 573 -8.41 19.09 18.02
C LEU A 573 -7.28 20.02 18.45
N ILE A 574 -6.21 20.08 17.64
CA ILE A 574 -5.06 20.95 17.86
C ILE A 574 -4.75 21.64 16.52
N PRO A 575 -5.23 22.87 16.31
CA PRO A 575 -5.00 23.60 15.08
C PRO A 575 -3.50 23.72 14.76
N GLY A 576 -3.12 23.37 13.53
CA GLY A 576 -1.74 23.47 13.05
C GLY A 576 -0.82 22.32 13.44
N LYS A 577 -1.30 21.31 14.17
CA LYS A 577 -0.56 20.05 14.36
C LYS A 577 -0.66 19.21 13.09
N CYS A 578 0.49 18.77 12.55
CA CYS A 578 0.50 17.86 11.41
C CYS A 578 -0.14 16.51 11.75
N TRP A 579 -1.03 16.03 10.88
CA TRP A 579 -1.58 14.68 10.97
C TRP A 579 -0.54 13.65 10.51
N SER A 580 -0.66 12.41 10.97
CA SER A 580 0.13 11.31 10.40
C SER A 580 -0.29 11.05 8.95
N VAL A 581 0.62 10.54 8.12
CA VAL A 581 0.28 10.13 6.74
C VAL A 581 -0.79 9.04 6.76
N VAL A 582 -0.74 8.13 7.74
CA VAL A 582 -1.78 7.09 7.91
C VAL A 582 -3.15 7.70 8.20
N ALA A 583 -3.24 8.75 9.03
CA ALA A 583 -4.50 9.44 9.31
C ALA A 583 -5.05 10.19 8.08
N LEU A 584 -4.18 10.81 7.29
CA LEU A 584 -4.57 11.42 6.02
C LEU A 584 -5.03 10.38 4.99
N ASP A 585 -4.37 9.22 4.90
CA ASP A 585 -4.83 8.10 4.06
C ASP A 585 -6.20 7.60 4.55
N ALA A 586 -6.41 7.45 5.86
CA ALA A 586 -7.69 7.06 6.42
C ALA A 586 -8.81 8.05 6.01
N GLN A 587 -8.54 9.35 6.11
CA GLN A 587 -9.49 10.41 5.71
C GLN A 587 -9.79 10.35 4.20
N LEU A 588 -8.77 10.22 3.36
CA LEU A 588 -8.91 10.09 1.91
C LEU A 588 -9.64 8.79 1.52
N SER A 589 -9.47 7.72 2.29
CA SER A 589 -10.15 6.45 2.07
C SER A 589 -11.65 6.57 2.34
N ILE A 590 -12.05 7.29 3.39
CA ILE A 590 -13.47 7.63 3.66
C ILE A 590 -14.02 8.50 2.53
N ALA A 591 -13.31 9.54 2.13
CA ALA A 591 -13.73 10.42 1.04
C ALA A 591 -13.89 9.65 -0.28
N GLU A 592 -12.92 8.81 -0.65
CA GLU A 592 -12.97 8.00 -1.87
C GLU A 592 -14.16 7.03 -1.85
N ALA A 593 -14.44 6.41 -0.70
CA ALA A 593 -15.51 5.44 -0.58
C ALA A 593 -16.89 6.12 -0.64
N ASN A 594 -17.06 7.29 -0.03
CA ASN A 594 -18.26 8.12 -0.21
C ASN A 594 -18.45 8.52 -1.69
N LEU A 595 -17.36 8.89 -2.40
CA LEU A 595 -17.43 9.19 -3.84
C LEU A 595 -17.81 7.96 -4.68
N LYS A 596 -17.37 6.75 -4.31
CA LYS A 596 -17.79 5.50 -4.98
C LYS A 596 -19.28 5.23 -4.78
N GLU A 597 -19.82 5.60 -3.63
CA GLU A 597 -21.26 5.60 -3.31
C GLU A 597 -22.02 6.81 -3.86
N GLY A 598 -21.34 7.75 -4.54
CA GLY A 598 -21.95 8.96 -5.09
C GLY A 598 -22.40 9.98 -4.05
N LEU A 599 -21.94 9.87 -2.81
CA LEU A 599 -22.20 10.80 -1.71
C LEU A 599 -21.24 12.00 -1.78
N LEU A 600 -21.42 12.84 -2.80
CA LEU A 600 -20.58 13.99 -3.15
C LEU A 600 -20.45 15.00 -2.01
N HIS A 601 -21.57 15.37 -1.37
CA HIS A 601 -21.56 16.43 -0.35
C HIS A 601 -20.81 15.98 0.91
N ILE A 602 -21.01 14.73 1.34
CA ILE A 602 -20.29 14.14 2.47
C ILE A 602 -18.79 14.06 2.14
N ALA A 603 -18.45 13.49 0.98
CA ALA A 603 -17.05 13.37 0.55
C ALA A 603 -16.32 14.72 0.53
N ARG A 604 -17.00 15.79 0.08
CA ARG A 604 -16.45 17.14 0.10
C ARG A 604 -16.07 17.59 1.51
N GLN A 605 -16.93 17.37 2.51
CA GLN A 605 -16.60 17.73 3.89
C GLN A 605 -15.31 17.03 4.35
N TYR A 606 -15.15 15.75 4.02
CA TYR A 606 -13.92 15.02 4.34
C TYR A 606 -12.68 15.58 3.63
N LEU A 607 -12.81 16.03 2.37
CA LEU A 607 -11.71 16.61 1.59
C LEU A 607 -11.33 18.03 2.04
N GLU A 608 -12.30 18.89 2.37
CA GLU A 608 -12.05 20.28 2.75
C GLU A 608 -11.28 20.39 4.07
N VAL A 609 -11.46 19.44 5.01
CA VAL A 609 -10.70 19.40 6.27
C VAL A 609 -9.21 19.21 6.05
N ILE A 610 -8.85 18.35 5.09
CA ILE A 610 -7.44 18.03 4.83
C ILE A 610 -6.83 18.94 3.77
N ARG A 611 -7.64 19.76 3.10
CA ARG A 611 -7.20 20.67 2.05
C ARG A 611 -6.03 21.58 2.44
N PRO A 612 -5.98 22.18 3.66
CA PRO A 612 -4.85 23.01 4.06
C PRO A 612 -3.50 22.28 4.03
N TYR A 613 -3.49 20.96 4.27
CA TYR A 613 -2.28 20.15 4.25
C TYR A 613 -1.76 19.91 2.82
N PHE A 614 -2.64 19.84 1.81
CA PHE A 614 -2.24 19.61 0.43
C PHE A 614 -2.05 20.90 -0.39
N GLU A 615 -2.79 21.97 -0.06
CA GLU A 615 -2.79 23.23 -0.85
C GLU A 615 -2.16 24.42 -0.11
N GLY A 616 -1.96 24.34 1.21
CA GLY A 616 -1.48 25.45 2.06
C GLY A 616 -0.09 25.28 2.68
N GLY A 617 0.55 24.12 2.50
CA GLY A 617 1.90 23.82 3.01
C GLY A 617 2.99 23.97 1.94
N PRO A 618 4.29 23.92 2.33
CA PRO A 618 5.36 23.76 1.35
C PRO A 618 5.11 22.51 0.51
N GLU A 619 5.31 22.60 -0.81
CA GLU A 619 4.86 21.63 -1.83
C GLU A 619 5.35 20.17 -1.61
N ASN A 620 6.25 19.94 -0.66
CA ASN A 620 6.93 18.67 -0.38
C ASN A 620 6.62 18.03 1.00
N GLN A 621 5.59 18.46 1.75
CA GLN A 621 5.31 17.86 3.07
C GLN A 621 4.86 16.39 3.04
N PHE A 622 4.25 15.93 1.93
CA PHE A 622 3.64 14.61 1.85
C PHE A 622 4.15 13.83 0.64
N SER A 623 4.17 12.50 0.75
CA SER A 623 4.58 11.62 -0.35
C SER A 623 3.75 11.88 -1.61
N ASP A 624 4.40 11.86 -2.78
CA ASP A 624 3.76 12.07 -4.09
C ASP A 624 2.53 11.17 -4.28
N LEU A 625 2.55 9.95 -3.74
CA LEU A 625 1.44 8.99 -3.80
C LEU A 625 0.17 9.48 -3.09
N LEU A 626 0.33 10.12 -1.93
CA LEU A 626 -0.79 10.66 -1.17
C LEU A 626 -1.39 11.86 -1.91
N GLN A 627 -0.55 12.72 -2.49
CA GLN A 627 -0.98 13.83 -3.33
C GLN A 627 -1.76 13.33 -4.56
N THR A 628 -1.24 12.33 -5.30
CA THR A 628 -1.97 11.71 -6.41
C THR A 628 -3.35 11.23 -5.97
N ARG A 629 -3.47 10.55 -4.82
CA ARG A 629 -4.76 10.08 -4.31
C ARG A 629 -5.71 11.22 -3.95
N TYR A 630 -5.20 12.31 -3.38
CA TYR A 630 -5.97 13.53 -3.13
C TYR A 630 -6.54 14.10 -4.43
N HIS A 631 -5.72 14.28 -5.46
CA HIS A 631 -6.16 14.74 -6.78
C HIS A 631 -7.16 13.79 -7.44
N LEU A 632 -6.99 12.46 -7.30
CA LEU A 632 -7.96 11.47 -7.79
C LEU A 632 -9.32 11.55 -7.08
N CYS A 633 -9.35 11.91 -5.79
CA CYS A 633 -10.61 12.14 -5.07
C CYS A 633 -11.31 13.40 -5.61
N TRP A 634 -10.57 14.49 -5.81
CA TRP A 634 -11.11 15.70 -6.42
C TRP A 634 -11.57 15.49 -7.86
N PHE A 635 -10.82 14.73 -8.68
CA PHE A 635 -11.29 14.30 -10.00
C PHE A 635 -12.68 13.66 -9.90
N ARG A 636 -12.87 12.69 -9.00
CA ARG A 636 -14.17 12.02 -8.81
C ARG A 636 -15.26 12.99 -8.37
N TYR A 637 -14.94 13.93 -7.48
CA TYR A 637 -15.85 14.98 -7.06
C TYR A 637 -16.34 15.79 -8.27
N TYR A 638 -15.42 16.32 -9.09
CA TYR A 638 -15.75 17.08 -10.30
C TYR A 638 -16.51 16.24 -11.34
N TYR A 639 -16.09 14.98 -11.54
CA TYR A 639 -16.71 14.03 -12.46
C TYR A 639 -18.17 13.73 -12.10
N LEU A 640 -18.49 13.57 -10.81
CA LEU A 640 -19.84 13.25 -10.32
C LEU A 640 -20.75 14.49 -10.22
N GLY A 641 -20.18 15.68 -10.38
CA GLY A 641 -20.85 16.97 -10.18
C GLY A 641 -22.18 17.11 -10.92
N ASP A 642 -23.14 17.71 -10.24
CA ASP A 642 -24.48 17.98 -10.77
C ASP A 642 -24.63 19.46 -11.14
N LEU A 643 -25.18 19.75 -12.33
CA LEU A 643 -25.43 21.12 -12.76
C LEU A 643 -26.58 21.80 -12.01
N LYS A 644 -27.49 21.01 -11.40
CA LYS A 644 -28.61 21.55 -10.61
C LYS A 644 -28.33 21.57 -9.11
N ASP A 645 -27.14 21.17 -8.68
CA ASP A 645 -26.80 21.17 -7.26
C ASP A 645 -26.58 22.61 -6.76
N PRO A 646 -27.29 23.04 -5.70
CA PRO A 646 -27.14 24.40 -5.15
C PRO A 646 -25.73 24.68 -4.60
N ILE A 647 -25.01 23.66 -4.15
CA ILE A 647 -23.67 23.75 -3.57
C ILE A 647 -22.61 23.81 -4.68
N THR A 648 -22.81 23.05 -5.75
CA THR A 648 -21.85 22.93 -6.85
C THR A 648 -22.33 23.69 -8.08
N LYS A 649 -22.08 25.00 -8.11
CA LYS A 649 -22.49 25.86 -9.23
C LYS A 649 -21.48 25.82 -10.37
N TYR A 650 -21.53 24.78 -11.20
CA TYR A 650 -20.90 24.85 -12.52
C TYR A 650 -21.83 25.61 -13.49
N PRO A 651 -21.31 26.53 -14.30
CA PRO A 651 -22.13 27.21 -15.30
C PRO A 651 -22.63 26.25 -16.39
N ASP A 652 -21.81 25.24 -16.74
CA ASP A 652 -22.15 24.19 -17.70
C ASP A 652 -21.36 22.89 -17.45
N ARG A 653 -21.68 21.85 -18.24
CA ARG A 653 -20.99 20.55 -18.18
C ARG A 653 -19.53 20.61 -18.61
N TYR A 654 -19.18 21.52 -19.54
CA TYR A 654 -17.82 21.65 -20.05
C TYR A 654 -16.85 22.06 -18.94
N VAL A 655 -17.22 23.04 -18.12
CA VAL A 655 -16.39 23.50 -16.98
C VAL A 655 -16.18 22.38 -15.95
N ALA A 656 -17.20 21.57 -15.66
CA ALA A 656 -17.05 20.43 -14.75
C ALA A 656 -16.07 19.37 -15.29
N VAL A 657 -16.18 19.04 -16.59
CA VAL A 657 -15.30 18.07 -17.26
C VAL A 657 -13.86 18.57 -17.32
N ARG A 658 -13.63 19.86 -17.64
CA ARG A 658 -12.28 20.44 -17.66
C ARG A 658 -11.62 20.42 -16.29
N LYS A 659 -12.33 20.77 -15.21
CA LYS A 659 -11.80 20.66 -13.84
C LYS A 659 -11.46 19.23 -13.46
N ALA A 660 -12.28 18.26 -13.86
CA ALA A 660 -11.96 16.85 -13.67
C ALA A 660 -10.67 16.47 -14.43
N GLU A 661 -10.55 16.84 -15.70
CA GLU A 661 -9.36 16.57 -16.50
C GLU A 661 -8.09 17.19 -15.90
N GLU A 662 -8.14 18.45 -15.48
CA GLU A 662 -7.04 19.15 -14.77
C GLU A 662 -6.56 18.36 -13.55
N LYS A 663 -7.48 17.84 -12.72
CA LYS A 663 -7.11 17.02 -11.55
C LYS A 663 -6.50 15.67 -11.92
N LEU A 664 -6.82 15.10 -13.08
CA LEU A 664 -6.12 13.90 -13.56
C LEU A 664 -4.70 14.21 -14.04
N GLU A 665 -4.51 15.35 -14.71
CA GLU A 665 -3.19 15.82 -15.15
C GLU A 665 -2.29 16.10 -13.95
N GLU A 666 -2.79 16.82 -12.93
CA GLU A 666 -2.07 17.03 -11.67
C GLU A 666 -1.66 15.70 -11.01
N ALA A 667 -2.56 14.72 -10.97
CA ALA A 667 -2.28 13.39 -10.41
C ALA A 667 -1.16 12.66 -11.17
N GLU A 668 -1.17 12.71 -12.52
CA GLU A 668 -0.16 12.08 -13.37
C GLU A 668 1.21 12.77 -13.22
N THR A 669 1.24 14.10 -13.15
CA THR A 669 2.45 14.89 -12.91
C THR A 669 3.13 14.47 -11.60
N ARG A 670 2.38 14.32 -10.50
CA ARG A 670 2.94 13.86 -9.22
C ARG A 670 3.56 12.47 -9.30
N LEU A 671 2.95 11.55 -10.06
CA LEU A 671 3.54 10.22 -10.26
C LEU A 671 4.81 10.26 -11.13
N GLN A 672 4.89 11.19 -12.08
CA GLN A 672 6.08 11.40 -12.89
C GLN A 672 7.21 12.02 -12.05
N GLU A 673 6.91 13.00 -11.20
CA GLU A 673 7.87 13.57 -10.25
C GLU A 673 8.46 12.48 -9.34
N ARG A 674 7.62 11.55 -8.85
CA ARG A 674 8.07 10.39 -8.08
C ARG A 674 9.03 9.51 -8.88
N LEU A 675 8.73 9.25 -10.15
CA LEU A 675 9.60 8.45 -11.02
C LEU A 675 10.95 9.14 -11.23
N ASN A 676 10.94 10.46 -11.45
CA ASN A 676 12.17 11.25 -11.58
C ASN A 676 13.00 11.20 -10.27
N LYS A 677 12.36 11.22 -9.09
CA LYS A 677 13.05 11.02 -7.79
C LYS A 677 13.73 9.65 -7.72
N TYR A 678 13.06 8.59 -8.18
CA TYR A 678 13.62 7.24 -8.18
C TYR A 678 14.77 7.08 -9.17
N GLU A 679 14.66 7.73 -10.33
CA GLU A 679 15.73 7.80 -11.33
C GLU A 679 16.98 8.47 -10.73
N LYS A 680 16.81 9.59 -10.02
CA LYS A 680 17.93 10.26 -9.35
C LYS A 680 18.58 9.42 -8.26
N LEU A 681 17.80 8.59 -7.55
CA LEU A 681 18.27 7.69 -6.49
C LEU A 681 18.87 6.38 -7.00
N ASP A 682 18.86 6.12 -8.31
CA ASP A 682 19.16 4.80 -8.92
C ASP A 682 18.30 3.64 -8.37
N GLU A 683 17.10 3.97 -7.87
CA GLU A 683 16.13 3.03 -7.27
C GLU A 683 14.89 2.86 -8.16
N LEU A 684 15.06 2.99 -9.49
CA LEU A 684 14.02 2.75 -10.49
C LEU A 684 13.26 1.43 -10.32
N PRO A 685 13.87 0.29 -9.92
CA PRO A 685 13.13 -0.94 -9.69
C PRO A 685 11.97 -0.79 -8.70
N GLN A 686 12.06 0.12 -7.73
CA GLN A 686 10.96 0.36 -6.78
C GLN A 686 9.73 1.01 -7.43
N SER A 687 9.87 1.61 -8.63
CA SER A 687 8.72 2.13 -9.40
C SER A 687 7.81 1.02 -9.93
N ASN A 688 8.32 -0.22 -9.98
CA ASN A 688 7.55 -1.36 -10.47
C ASN A 688 6.59 -1.96 -9.42
N LEU A 689 6.64 -1.43 -8.20
CA LEU A 689 5.93 -1.95 -7.05
C LEU A 689 4.68 -1.10 -6.74
N HIS A 690 3.67 -1.75 -6.16
CA HIS A 690 2.45 -1.09 -5.72
C HIS A 690 2.76 0.08 -4.76
N PRO A 691 2.13 1.26 -4.88
CA PRO A 691 0.95 1.56 -5.69
C PRO A 691 1.21 2.36 -6.98
N GLN A 692 2.44 2.39 -7.51
CA GLN A 692 2.74 3.23 -8.69
C GLN A 692 1.87 2.84 -9.88
N PHE A 693 1.89 1.56 -10.26
CA PHE A 693 1.08 1.05 -11.37
C PHE A 693 -0.42 1.01 -11.03
N TYR A 694 -0.80 0.75 -9.78
CA TYR A 694 -2.18 0.91 -9.31
C TYR A 694 -2.74 2.31 -9.60
N LEU A 695 -2.00 3.36 -9.27
CA LEU A 695 -2.45 4.74 -9.45
C LEU A 695 -2.46 5.15 -10.93
N LEU A 696 -1.43 4.77 -11.71
CA LEU A 696 -1.43 4.96 -13.16
C LEU A 696 -2.63 4.27 -13.81
N SER A 697 -2.89 3.01 -13.45
CA SER A 697 -4.05 2.25 -13.93
C SER A 697 -5.36 3.03 -13.72
N ARG A 698 -5.55 3.61 -12.52
CA ARG A 698 -6.72 4.42 -12.20
C ARG A 698 -6.79 5.71 -13.02
N ILE A 699 -5.68 6.43 -13.21
CA ILE A 699 -5.64 7.66 -14.01
C ILE A 699 -6.12 7.37 -15.44
N TYR A 700 -5.56 6.36 -16.09
CA TYR A 700 -5.93 5.99 -17.46
C TYR A 700 -7.38 5.50 -17.56
N ALA A 701 -7.86 4.71 -16.59
CA ALA A 701 -9.25 4.28 -16.54
C ALA A 701 -10.22 5.46 -16.32
N HIS A 702 -9.86 6.43 -15.48
CA HIS A 702 -10.64 7.64 -15.25
C HIS A 702 -10.69 8.56 -16.47
N ARG A 703 -9.57 8.72 -17.17
CA ARG A 703 -9.52 9.41 -18.46
C ARG A 703 -10.42 8.72 -19.49
N ALA A 704 -10.42 7.39 -19.54
CA ALA A 704 -11.34 6.63 -20.40
C ALA A 704 -12.82 6.89 -20.07
N LYS A 705 -13.19 7.02 -18.80
CA LYS A 705 -14.58 7.34 -18.39
C LYS A 705 -15.06 8.69 -18.93
N LEU A 706 -14.19 9.71 -18.99
CA LEU A 706 -14.54 10.98 -19.61
C LEU A 706 -14.92 10.80 -21.09
N TYR A 707 -14.17 10.00 -21.84
CA TYR A 707 -14.52 9.65 -23.23
C TYR A 707 -15.77 8.78 -23.37
N ILE A 708 -16.11 7.97 -22.36
CA ILE A 708 -17.31 7.12 -22.39
C ILE A 708 -18.57 7.96 -22.21
N PHE A 709 -18.60 8.87 -21.23
CA PHE A 709 -19.82 9.58 -20.82
C PHE A 709 -19.92 11.03 -21.33
N PHE A 710 -18.79 11.64 -21.69
CA PHE A 710 -18.67 13.07 -22.01
C PHE A 710 -17.89 13.32 -23.30
N SER A 711 -18.01 12.44 -24.30
CA SER A 711 -17.21 12.49 -25.53
C SER A 711 -17.27 13.83 -26.27
N ASN A 712 -18.40 14.53 -26.21
CA ASN A 712 -18.58 15.84 -26.86
C ASN A 712 -17.78 16.98 -26.22
N TYR A 713 -17.30 16.78 -24.99
CA TYR A 713 -16.55 17.78 -24.21
C TYR A 713 -15.05 17.52 -24.21
N MET A 714 -14.60 16.36 -24.74
CA MET A 714 -13.19 16.05 -24.92
C MET A 714 -12.61 16.79 -26.12
N HIS A 715 -11.27 16.93 -26.18
CA HIS A 715 -10.57 17.61 -27.28
C HIS A 715 -11.09 17.19 -28.67
N LYS A 716 -11.18 18.15 -29.61
CA LYS A 716 -11.75 17.99 -30.97
C LYS A 716 -11.00 16.91 -31.78
N MET A 717 -11.39 15.66 -31.57
CA MET A 717 -10.95 14.50 -32.31
C MET A 717 -12.06 14.08 -33.28
N GLU A 718 -11.69 13.38 -34.36
CA GLU A 718 -12.69 12.74 -35.23
C GLU A 718 -13.54 11.73 -34.44
N ARG A 719 -14.78 11.50 -34.88
CA ARG A 719 -15.72 10.62 -34.16
C ARG A 719 -15.16 9.22 -33.92
N TRP A 720 -14.45 8.65 -34.90
CA TRP A 720 -13.78 7.35 -34.75
C TRP A 720 -12.74 7.37 -33.63
N GLU A 721 -11.88 8.40 -33.58
CA GLU A 721 -10.85 8.54 -32.55
C GLU A 721 -11.47 8.69 -31.15
N THR A 722 -12.60 9.40 -31.01
CA THR A 722 -13.32 9.49 -29.72
C THR A 722 -13.95 8.16 -29.26
N LEU A 723 -14.20 7.22 -30.18
CA LEU A 723 -14.72 5.88 -29.87
C LEU A 723 -13.58 4.89 -29.59
N LEU A 724 -12.44 5.06 -30.26
CA LEU A 724 -11.26 4.22 -30.09
C LEU A 724 -10.43 4.59 -28.84
N ALA A 725 -10.36 5.89 -28.50
CA ALA A 725 -9.65 6.40 -27.34
C ALA A 725 -9.93 5.65 -26.02
N PRO A 726 -11.19 5.42 -25.59
CA PRO A 726 -11.44 4.68 -24.36
C PRO A 726 -10.93 3.23 -24.42
N VAL A 727 -10.95 2.58 -25.59
CA VAL A 727 -10.39 1.22 -25.77
C VAL A 727 -8.87 1.24 -25.58
N LYS A 728 -8.16 2.22 -26.17
CA LYS A 728 -6.70 2.42 -26.01
C LYS A 728 -6.32 2.75 -24.55
N LEU A 729 -7.06 3.65 -23.91
CA LEU A 729 -6.80 4.05 -22.53
C LEU A 729 -7.05 2.90 -21.54
N LEU A 730 -8.09 2.10 -21.76
CA LEU A 730 -8.37 0.93 -20.92
C LEU A 730 -7.37 -0.23 -21.18
N GLU A 731 -6.85 -0.37 -22.39
CA GLU A 731 -5.72 -1.27 -22.69
C GLU A 731 -4.51 -0.92 -21.80
N LYS A 732 -4.13 0.37 -21.77
CA LYS A 732 -3.05 0.86 -20.89
C LYS A 732 -3.37 0.66 -19.41
N ALA A 733 -4.57 1.02 -18.97
CA ALA A 733 -5.00 0.86 -17.59
C ALA A 733 -4.92 -0.61 -17.11
N ARG A 734 -5.31 -1.53 -17.99
CA ARG A 734 -5.25 -2.96 -17.78
C ARG A 734 -3.82 -3.48 -17.68
N ILE A 735 -2.93 -3.05 -18.58
CA ILE A 735 -1.50 -3.42 -18.53
C ILE A 735 -0.88 -2.98 -17.21
N TYR A 736 -1.18 -1.76 -16.74
CA TYR A 736 -0.69 -1.29 -15.45
C TYR A 736 -1.29 -2.08 -14.28
N ALA A 737 -2.59 -2.38 -14.28
CA ALA A 737 -3.19 -3.24 -13.25
C ALA A 737 -2.55 -4.65 -13.22
N ALA A 738 -2.22 -5.20 -14.40
CA ALA A 738 -1.50 -6.46 -14.52
C ALA A 738 -0.10 -6.42 -13.93
N ARG A 739 0.64 -5.33 -14.17
CA ARG A 739 1.99 -5.11 -13.61
C ARG A 739 1.98 -4.85 -12.11
N ASP A 740 0.96 -4.18 -11.60
CA ASP A 740 0.76 -3.97 -10.17
C ASP A 740 0.46 -5.28 -9.42
N GLY A 741 -0.12 -6.25 -10.14
CA GLY A 741 -0.53 -7.54 -9.59
C GLY A 741 -1.92 -7.53 -8.97
N ASP A 742 -2.81 -6.63 -9.39
CA ASP A 742 -4.18 -6.55 -8.87
C ASP A 742 -5.17 -7.23 -9.84
N PRO A 743 -5.58 -8.49 -9.58
CA PRO A 743 -6.48 -9.23 -10.47
C PRO A 743 -7.90 -8.66 -10.49
N ALA A 744 -8.36 -8.06 -9.38
CA ALA A 744 -9.70 -7.49 -9.29
C ALA A 744 -9.81 -6.20 -10.10
N LEU A 745 -8.81 -5.33 -9.98
CA LEU A 745 -8.71 -4.10 -10.76
C LEU A 745 -8.50 -4.39 -12.25
N TYR A 746 -7.66 -5.37 -12.58
CA TYR A 746 -7.49 -5.85 -13.96
C TYR A 746 -8.82 -6.32 -14.55
N ALA A 747 -9.56 -7.16 -13.82
CA ALA A 747 -10.86 -7.68 -14.28
C ALA A 747 -11.87 -6.55 -14.47
N GLN A 748 -11.88 -5.56 -13.57
CA GLN A 748 -12.73 -4.38 -13.67
C GLN A 748 -12.45 -3.61 -14.97
N TRP A 749 -11.20 -3.24 -15.26
CA TRP A 749 -10.87 -2.49 -16.48
C TRP A 749 -11.07 -3.31 -17.76
N THR A 750 -10.83 -4.61 -17.69
CA THR A 750 -11.11 -5.53 -18.80
C THR A 750 -12.62 -5.58 -19.12
N ALA A 751 -13.48 -5.53 -18.10
CA ALA A 751 -14.94 -5.46 -18.28
C ALA A 751 -15.41 -4.13 -18.90
N TYR A 752 -14.82 -3.00 -18.51
CA TYR A 752 -15.09 -1.73 -19.21
C TYR A 752 -14.59 -1.77 -20.66
N GLN A 753 -13.42 -2.35 -20.90
CA GLN A 753 -12.83 -2.39 -22.23
C GLN A 753 -13.67 -3.24 -23.18
N SER A 754 -14.17 -4.40 -22.74
CA SER A 754 -15.07 -5.24 -23.53
C SER A 754 -16.37 -4.51 -23.87
N TRP A 755 -16.94 -3.75 -22.93
CA TRP A 755 -18.10 -2.91 -23.20
C TRP A 755 -17.78 -1.82 -24.24
N CYS A 756 -16.61 -1.18 -24.17
CA CYS A 756 -16.19 -0.20 -25.17
C CYS A 756 -16.01 -0.82 -26.57
N TYR A 757 -15.49 -2.05 -26.67
CA TYR A 757 -15.45 -2.79 -27.94
C TYR A 757 -16.85 -3.05 -28.51
N ILE A 758 -17.84 -3.39 -27.66
CA ILE A 758 -19.24 -3.54 -28.09
C ILE A 758 -19.80 -2.20 -28.60
N MET A 759 -19.53 -1.10 -27.91
CA MET A 759 -19.93 0.24 -28.38
C MET A 759 -19.29 0.57 -29.73
N LEU A 760 -17.99 0.30 -29.90
CA LEU A 760 -17.26 0.51 -31.14
C LEU A 760 -17.88 -0.31 -32.28
N ALA A 761 -18.27 -1.56 -32.03
CA ALA A 761 -18.91 -2.44 -33.00
C ALA A 761 -20.26 -1.90 -33.51
N TYR A 762 -21.03 -1.22 -32.64
CA TYR A 762 -22.39 -0.75 -32.93
C TYR A 762 -22.44 0.69 -33.46
N LEU A 763 -21.56 1.58 -33.00
CA LEU A 763 -21.58 3.01 -33.34
C LEU A 763 -20.77 3.36 -34.60
N SER A 764 -19.80 2.52 -34.96
CA SER A 764 -18.91 2.77 -36.10
C SER A 764 -19.56 2.46 -37.44
N LYS A 765 -19.20 3.23 -38.47
CA LYS A 765 -19.63 2.97 -39.85
C LYS A 765 -18.73 1.91 -40.51
N PRO A 766 -19.27 1.10 -41.44
CA PRO A 766 -18.47 0.12 -42.20
C PRO A 766 -17.25 0.73 -42.91
N GLU A 767 -17.39 1.96 -43.40
CA GLU A 767 -16.32 2.72 -44.08
C GLU A 767 -15.15 3.05 -43.15
N SER A 768 -15.43 3.34 -41.87
CA SER A 768 -14.40 3.64 -40.86
C SER A 768 -13.57 2.41 -40.50
N PHE A 769 -14.18 1.21 -40.57
CA PHE A 769 -13.51 -0.06 -40.35
C PHE A 769 -12.55 -0.42 -41.50
N ALA A 770 -12.96 -0.19 -42.74
CA ALA A 770 -12.20 -0.55 -43.95
C ALA A 770 -10.85 0.19 -44.08
N GLN A 771 -10.67 1.32 -43.39
CA GLN A 771 -9.45 2.13 -43.44
C GLN A 771 -8.43 1.79 -42.35
N LYS A 772 -8.77 0.94 -41.37
CA LYS A 772 -8.03 0.82 -40.09
C LYS A 772 -7.82 -0.62 -39.59
N ASP A 773 -7.91 -1.64 -40.47
CA ASP A 773 -7.72 -3.07 -40.14
C ASP A 773 -8.58 -3.59 -38.98
N PHE A 774 -9.74 -2.98 -38.71
CA PHE A 774 -10.69 -3.42 -37.68
C PHE A 774 -11.97 -3.96 -38.33
N SER A 775 -12.67 -4.88 -37.64
CA SER A 775 -14.02 -5.28 -38.04
C SER A 775 -15.01 -5.34 -36.87
N CYS A 776 -16.31 -5.27 -37.19
CA CYS A 776 -17.38 -5.43 -36.21
C CYS A 776 -17.33 -6.81 -35.54
N GLU A 777 -17.03 -7.87 -36.30
CA GLU A 777 -16.91 -9.23 -35.77
C GLU A 777 -15.72 -9.37 -34.83
N GLU A 778 -14.59 -8.76 -35.19
CA GLU A 778 -13.40 -8.74 -34.35
C GLU A 778 -13.62 -7.98 -33.04
N CYS A 779 -14.37 -6.88 -33.05
CA CYS A 779 -14.73 -6.15 -31.83
C CYS A 779 -15.54 -7.04 -30.87
N LEU A 780 -16.49 -7.83 -31.38
CA LEU A 780 -17.29 -8.75 -30.57
C LEU A 780 -16.46 -9.95 -30.09
N ASP A 781 -15.53 -10.48 -30.90
CA ASP A 781 -14.56 -11.51 -30.50
C ASP A 781 -13.68 -11.01 -29.35
N TRP A 782 -13.14 -9.79 -29.47
CA TRP A 782 -12.39 -9.14 -28.39
C TRP A 782 -13.24 -9.02 -27.13
N ALA A 783 -14.45 -8.48 -27.22
CA ALA A 783 -15.32 -8.33 -26.05
C ALA A 783 -15.57 -9.67 -25.35
N HIS A 784 -15.87 -10.72 -26.09
CA HIS A 784 -16.09 -12.07 -25.55
C HIS A 784 -14.86 -12.62 -24.84
N ARG A 785 -13.71 -12.65 -25.53
CA ARG A 785 -12.43 -13.11 -25.00
C ARG A 785 -12.02 -12.40 -23.72
N LEU A 786 -12.18 -11.08 -23.70
CA LEU A 786 -11.81 -10.26 -22.55
C LEU A 786 -12.71 -10.55 -21.34
N ILE A 787 -14.01 -10.74 -21.54
CA ILE A 787 -14.95 -11.09 -20.47
C ILE A 787 -14.63 -12.46 -19.85
N GLU A 788 -14.29 -13.46 -20.68
CA GLU A 788 -13.90 -14.78 -20.20
C GLU A 788 -12.63 -14.72 -19.34
N HIS A 789 -11.59 -14.06 -19.83
CA HIS A 789 -10.34 -13.92 -19.09
C HIS A 789 -10.52 -13.13 -17.78
N ALA A 790 -11.27 -12.03 -17.82
CA ALA A 790 -11.55 -11.23 -16.63
C ALA A 790 -12.30 -12.05 -15.55
N SER A 791 -13.22 -12.92 -15.96
CA SER A 791 -13.94 -13.83 -15.06
C SER A 791 -12.99 -14.82 -14.37
N ILE A 792 -12.01 -15.35 -15.10
CA ILE A 792 -10.98 -16.25 -14.55
C ILE A 792 -10.08 -15.53 -13.55
N CYS A 793 -9.62 -14.31 -13.88
CA CYS A 793 -8.80 -13.50 -12.98
C CYS A 793 -9.53 -13.14 -11.68
N TYR A 794 -10.82 -12.78 -11.78
CA TYR A 794 -11.62 -12.38 -10.63
C TYR A 794 -12.05 -13.55 -9.73
N SER A 795 -12.08 -14.78 -10.26
CA SER A 795 -12.67 -15.94 -9.57
C SER A 795 -12.12 -16.17 -8.15
N ALA A 796 -10.82 -15.96 -7.92
CA ALA A 796 -10.21 -16.12 -6.60
C ALA A 796 -10.79 -15.11 -5.57
N THR A 797 -10.87 -13.83 -5.96
CA THR A 797 -11.50 -12.77 -5.15
C THR A 797 -12.98 -13.09 -4.89
N GLY A 798 -13.71 -13.51 -5.93
CA GLY A 798 -15.11 -13.92 -5.79
C GLY A 798 -15.29 -15.11 -4.85
N LYS A 799 -14.38 -16.08 -4.85
CA LYS A 799 -14.42 -17.24 -3.95
C LYS A 799 -14.24 -16.82 -2.49
N VAL A 800 -13.30 -15.92 -2.21
CA VAL A 800 -13.09 -15.36 -0.86
C VAL A 800 -14.35 -14.63 -0.38
N CYS A 801 -14.92 -13.76 -1.21
CA CYS A 801 -16.15 -13.04 -0.87
C CYS A 801 -17.32 -14.00 -0.59
N TYR A 802 -17.49 -15.03 -1.42
CA TYR A 802 -18.52 -16.05 -1.24
C TYR A 802 -18.34 -16.80 0.09
N GLN A 803 -17.11 -17.19 0.43
CA GLN A 803 -16.83 -17.90 1.68
C GLN A 803 -17.16 -17.01 2.88
N GLN A 804 -16.74 -15.75 2.89
CA GLN A 804 -17.05 -14.82 3.98
C GLN A 804 -18.55 -14.55 4.14
N ILE A 805 -19.30 -14.44 3.03
CA ILE A 805 -20.77 -14.32 3.07
C ILE A 805 -21.40 -15.56 3.73
N LYS A 806 -20.84 -16.76 3.47
CA LYS A 806 -21.30 -18.01 4.08
C LYS A 806 -20.95 -18.08 5.56
N ASP A 807 -19.72 -17.73 5.91
CA ASP A 807 -19.22 -17.78 7.28
C ASP A 807 -19.95 -16.78 8.20
N GLY A 808 -20.30 -15.59 7.68
CA GLY A 808 -21.10 -14.59 8.38
C GLY A 808 -22.61 -14.80 8.31
N GLY A 809 -23.10 -15.81 7.57
CA GLY A 809 -24.53 -16.05 7.39
C GLY A 809 -25.18 -16.68 8.63
N GLY A 810 -26.17 -16.02 9.21
CA GLY A 810 -26.94 -16.52 10.36
C GLY A 810 -26.19 -16.47 11.70
N GLN A 811 -25.12 -15.69 11.78
CA GLN A 811 -24.31 -15.55 13.00
C GLN A 811 -25.10 -14.89 14.14
N ILE A 812 -25.08 -15.52 15.32
CA ILE A 812 -25.66 -14.97 16.55
C ILE A 812 -24.61 -14.08 17.22
N THR A 813 -24.97 -12.84 17.53
CA THR A 813 -24.09 -11.85 18.13
C THR A 813 -24.69 -11.28 19.43
N PRO A 814 -23.87 -10.67 20.31
CA PRO A 814 -24.38 -10.06 21.55
C PRO A 814 -25.28 -8.84 21.30
N TYR A 815 -25.26 -8.25 20.10
CA TYR A 815 -26.10 -7.12 19.72
C TYR A 815 -27.32 -7.63 18.95
N TYR A 816 -28.49 -7.66 19.58
CA TYR A 816 -29.72 -8.16 18.97
C TYR A 816 -30.92 -7.23 19.20
N TYR A 817 -31.88 -7.29 18.29
CA TYR A 817 -33.18 -6.63 18.37
C TYR A 817 -34.28 -7.69 18.43
N ALA A 818 -35.04 -7.73 19.52
CA ALA A 818 -36.20 -8.61 19.67
C ALA A 818 -37.50 -7.82 19.47
N PRO A 819 -38.25 -8.04 18.36
CA PRO A 819 -39.55 -7.41 18.20
C PRO A 819 -40.54 -7.95 19.24
N LYS A 820 -41.43 -7.11 19.79
CA LYS A 820 -42.52 -7.59 20.65
C LYS A 820 -43.36 -8.59 19.87
N SER A 821 -43.53 -9.79 20.40
CA SER A 821 -44.60 -10.68 19.94
C SER A 821 -45.92 -9.93 20.06
N SER A 822 -46.77 -10.03 19.04
CA SER A 822 -48.17 -9.62 19.12
C SER A 822 -48.90 -10.57 20.07
N LEU A 823 -48.63 -10.46 21.37
CA LEU A 823 -49.54 -10.92 22.40
C LEU A 823 -50.68 -9.91 22.43
N THR A 824 -51.83 -10.36 21.96
CA THR A 824 -53.13 -9.73 22.20
C THR A 824 -53.24 -9.29 23.65
N GLU A 825 -53.37 -7.98 23.85
CA GLU A 825 -53.84 -7.40 25.09
C GLU A 825 -55.22 -7.99 25.41
N ASN A 826 -55.30 -8.82 26.44
CA ASN A 826 -56.50 -8.96 27.25
C ASN A 826 -56.11 -8.47 28.66
N PRO A 827 -56.57 -7.29 29.09
CA PRO A 827 -56.47 -6.86 30.47
C PRO A 827 -57.74 -7.33 31.21
N ALA A 828 -57.61 -8.36 32.03
CA ALA A 828 -58.56 -8.75 33.08
C ALA A 828 -57.86 -9.88 33.87
N ASP A 829 -57.30 -9.56 35.02
CA ASP A 829 -57.90 -9.82 36.35
C ASP A 829 -57.06 -10.93 36.99
N ASP A 830 -56.20 -10.56 37.92
CA ASP A 830 -56.29 -11.05 39.30
C ASP A 830 -55.08 -10.55 40.10
N GLU A 831 -55.42 -9.72 41.08
CA GLU A 831 -54.61 -9.33 42.21
C GLU A 831 -54.28 -10.60 43.03
N ASP A 832 -53.02 -10.74 43.45
CA ASP A 832 -52.77 -11.13 44.84
C ASP A 832 -51.32 -10.83 45.25
N GLU A 833 -51.22 -9.99 46.29
CA GLU A 833 -50.02 -9.70 47.05
C GLU A 833 -49.63 -10.89 47.94
N ASN A 834 -48.33 -11.20 48.07
CA ASN A 834 -47.69 -11.56 49.35
C ASN A 834 -46.15 -11.68 49.25
N ILE A 835 -45.47 -10.56 49.54
CA ILE A 835 -44.56 -10.32 50.68
C ILE A 835 -43.52 -11.43 51.09
N LEU A 836 -42.23 -11.04 50.99
CA LEU A 836 -41.01 -11.31 51.84
C LEU A 836 -39.96 -12.40 51.42
N PRO A 837 -38.66 -12.25 51.82
CA PRO A 837 -37.50 -12.14 50.91
C PRO A 837 -36.46 -13.29 51.14
N PRO A 838 -35.22 -13.23 50.59
CA PRO A 838 -34.44 -14.40 50.20
C PRO A 838 -33.75 -15.10 51.38
N THR A 839 -33.68 -16.43 51.32
CA THR A 839 -32.77 -17.20 52.17
C THR A 839 -31.57 -17.61 51.33
N GLU A 840 -30.39 -17.15 51.77
CA GLU A 840 -29.07 -17.50 51.28
C GLU A 840 -28.82 -19.00 51.39
N SER A 841 -28.30 -19.64 50.35
CA SER A 841 -27.00 -20.33 50.39
C SER A 841 -26.50 -20.68 48.98
N PRO A 842 -25.17 -20.87 48.82
CA PRO A 842 -24.45 -20.44 47.63
C PRO A 842 -23.91 -21.61 46.79
N ALA A 843 -23.33 -21.19 45.66
CA ALA A 843 -22.24 -21.83 44.93
C ALA A 843 -22.62 -22.91 43.91
N ASP A 844 -21.98 -22.73 42.76
CA ASP A 844 -21.68 -23.69 41.72
C ASP A 844 -22.85 -24.05 40.79
N ASP A 845 -23.00 -23.24 39.74
CA ASP A 845 -22.71 -23.73 38.38
C ASP A 845 -22.61 -22.55 37.41
N GLU A 846 -21.41 -22.42 36.84
CA GLU A 846 -21.15 -21.71 35.59
C GLU A 846 -21.94 -22.42 34.48
N ASP A 847 -23.17 -22.01 34.25
CA ASP A 847 -23.85 -22.26 32.98
C ASP A 847 -24.22 -20.90 32.37
N GLU A 848 -23.40 -20.48 31.40
CA GLU A 848 -23.76 -19.48 30.41
C GLU A 848 -25.09 -19.89 29.78
N ASN A 849 -26.17 -19.35 30.33
CA ASN A 849 -27.53 -19.57 29.86
C ASN A 849 -27.68 -18.84 28.51
N ILE A 850 -27.19 -19.49 27.44
CA ILE A 850 -27.49 -19.18 26.04
C ILE A 850 -29.01 -19.28 25.91
N ARG A 851 -29.68 -18.13 26.04
CA ARG A 851 -31.12 -18.00 25.82
C ARG A 851 -31.45 -18.58 24.45
N ARG A 852 -32.34 -19.56 24.40
CA ARG A 852 -32.90 -20.09 23.16
C ARG A 852 -33.39 -18.93 22.28
N PRO A 853 -33.09 -18.93 20.98
CA PRO A 853 -33.49 -17.84 20.08
C PRO A 853 -35.01 -17.70 20.08
N THR A 854 -35.51 -16.52 20.42
CA THR A 854 -36.89 -16.13 20.10
C THR A 854 -37.01 -16.02 18.57
N GLU A 855 -38.05 -16.62 17.99
CA GLU A 855 -38.29 -16.86 16.55
C GLU A 855 -38.41 -15.59 15.66
N SER A 856 -37.91 -14.44 16.10
CA SER A 856 -37.97 -13.17 15.35
C SER A 856 -36.82 -12.18 15.65
N SER A 857 -35.80 -12.57 16.41
CA SER A 857 -34.70 -11.66 16.76
C SER A 857 -33.75 -11.41 15.59
N LYS A 858 -33.39 -10.14 15.34
CA LYS A 858 -32.33 -9.73 14.41
C LYS A 858 -31.00 -9.59 15.14
N TYR A 859 -29.89 -9.94 14.51
CA TYR A 859 -28.54 -9.85 15.08
C TYR A 859 -27.68 -8.86 14.30
N TYR A 860 -26.74 -8.22 15.00
CA TYR A 860 -25.92 -7.13 14.49
C TYR A 860 -24.45 -7.27 14.87
N GLU A 861 -23.57 -6.83 13.99
CA GLU A 861 -22.14 -6.67 14.27
C GLU A 861 -21.79 -5.21 14.51
N LYS A 862 -20.94 -4.95 15.51
CA LYS A 862 -20.53 -3.59 15.92
C LYS A 862 -19.21 -3.18 15.31
N TYR A 863 -19.21 -2.01 14.68
CA TYR A 863 -18.09 -1.35 14.03
C TYR A 863 -18.00 0.10 14.53
N GLY A 864 -17.39 0.31 15.70
CA GLY A 864 -17.43 1.59 16.38
C GLY A 864 -18.85 1.95 16.80
N SER A 865 -19.35 3.13 16.39
CA SER A 865 -20.73 3.54 16.60
C SER A 865 -21.73 3.00 15.56
N THR A 866 -21.27 2.19 14.59
CA THR A 866 -22.15 1.60 13.56
C THR A 866 -22.49 0.15 13.90
N LEU A 867 -23.77 -0.21 13.85
CA LEU A 867 -24.28 -1.58 13.90
C LEU A 867 -24.79 -1.99 12.52
N VAL A 868 -24.35 -3.14 12.01
CA VAL A 868 -24.78 -3.69 10.71
C VAL A 868 -25.48 -5.03 10.94
N GLU A 869 -26.69 -5.18 10.41
CA GLU A 869 -27.43 -6.45 10.50
C GLU A 869 -26.62 -7.59 9.85
N VAL A 870 -26.57 -8.73 10.52
CA VAL A 870 -25.92 -9.95 10.04
C VAL A 870 -26.65 -10.48 8.80
N ILE A 871 -25.95 -11.15 7.89
CA ILE A 871 -26.60 -11.75 6.71
C ILE A 871 -27.52 -12.89 7.17
N PRO A 872 -28.77 -12.99 6.67
CA PRO A 872 -29.62 -14.13 6.99
C PRO A 872 -29.02 -15.45 6.49
N LEU A 873 -29.41 -16.58 7.09
CA LEU A 873 -28.88 -17.88 6.66
C LEU A 873 -29.23 -18.12 5.18
N ILE A 874 -28.23 -18.38 4.35
CA ILE A 874 -28.42 -18.51 2.89
C ILE A 874 -28.65 -19.97 2.49
N GLN A 875 -29.85 -20.27 1.99
CA GLN A 875 -30.16 -21.52 1.31
C GLN A 875 -30.06 -21.34 -0.22
N GLU A 876 -29.21 -22.14 -0.87
CA GLU A 876 -29.04 -22.08 -2.34
C GLU A 876 -30.05 -22.97 -3.06
N LEU A 877 -30.65 -22.45 -4.13
CA LEU A 877 -31.47 -23.24 -5.04
C LEU A 877 -30.58 -24.11 -5.95
N LEU A 878 -30.86 -25.41 -6.00
CA LEU A 878 -30.16 -26.36 -6.89
C LEU A 878 -30.62 -26.17 -8.34
N GLN A 879 -29.68 -26.24 -9.29
CA GLN A 879 -29.89 -25.98 -10.74
C GLN A 879 -31.00 -26.81 -11.42
N ASN A 880 -31.52 -27.86 -10.77
CA ASN A 880 -32.58 -28.74 -11.29
C ASN A 880 -33.93 -28.59 -10.56
N GLU A 881 -34.03 -27.78 -9.50
CA GLU A 881 -35.29 -27.53 -8.75
C GLU A 881 -35.98 -26.21 -9.16
N SER A 882 -35.39 -25.47 -10.10
CA SER A 882 -35.71 -24.09 -10.47
C SER A 882 -37.11 -23.85 -11.05
N GLN A 883 -37.93 -24.89 -11.22
CA GLN A 883 -39.30 -24.75 -11.73
C GLN A 883 -40.36 -24.72 -10.61
N ALA A 884 -40.03 -25.07 -9.35
CA ALA A 884 -41.02 -25.17 -8.27
C ALA A 884 -40.73 -24.33 -7.00
N ARG A 885 -39.49 -23.94 -6.70
CA ARG A 885 -39.16 -23.09 -5.53
C ARG A 885 -38.88 -21.64 -5.95
N GLN A 886 -39.68 -20.71 -5.43
CA GLN A 886 -39.49 -19.27 -5.60
C GLN A 886 -38.40 -18.77 -4.65
N GLN A 887 -37.57 -17.83 -5.11
CA GLN A 887 -36.69 -17.07 -4.21
C GLN A 887 -37.55 -16.35 -3.17
N GLY A 888 -37.11 -16.33 -1.93
CA GLY A 888 -37.92 -15.82 -0.84
C GLY A 888 -37.16 -15.73 0.48
N TYR A 889 -37.71 -14.94 1.39
CA TYR A 889 -37.16 -14.77 2.73
C TYR A 889 -38.16 -15.28 3.76
N GLN A 890 -37.74 -16.28 4.52
CA GLN A 890 -38.53 -16.85 5.60
C GLN A 890 -38.21 -16.09 6.89
N ALA A 891 -39.03 -15.11 7.23
CA ALA A 891 -38.83 -14.27 8.41
C ALA A 891 -38.73 -15.04 9.75
N PRO A 892 -39.56 -16.07 10.04
CA PRO A 892 -39.50 -16.79 11.33
C PRO A 892 -38.20 -17.58 11.55
N SER A 893 -37.64 -18.11 10.46
CA SER A 893 -36.39 -18.88 10.49
C SER A 893 -35.16 -18.05 10.14
N HIS A 894 -35.36 -16.78 9.77
CA HIS A 894 -34.32 -15.87 9.27
C HIS A 894 -33.48 -16.48 8.12
N VAL A 895 -34.14 -17.21 7.20
CA VAL A 895 -33.51 -17.90 6.05
C VAL A 895 -33.83 -17.19 4.74
N ALA A 896 -32.81 -16.86 3.96
CA ALA A 896 -32.91 -16.34 2.60
C ALA A 896 -32.64 -17.46 1.58
N THR A 897 -33.62 -17.77 0.73
CA THR A 897 -33.47 -18.72 -0.37
C THR A 897 -33.11 -17.99 -1.66
N LEU A 898 -31.89 -18.23 -2.17
CA LEU A 898 -31.30 -17.50 -3.31
C LEU A 898 -30.95 -18.41 -4.49
N ASP A 899 -31.21 -17.94 -5.72
CA ASP A 899 -30.66 -18.55 -6.93
C ASP A 899 -29.28 -17.94 -7.24
N VAL A 900 -28.23 -18.70 -6.96
CA VAL A 900 -26.84 -18.29 -7.20
C VAL A 900 -26.26 -18.86 -8.50
N SER A 901 -27.07 -19.46 -9.36
CA SER A 901 -26.61 -20.20 -10.56
C SER A 901 -25.80 -19.35 -11.55
N LEU A 902 -26.08 -18.04 -11.64
CA LEU A 902 -25.32 -17.09 -12.48
C LEU A 902 -24.11 -16.47 -11.77
N LEU A 903 -24.04 -16.58 -10.44
CA LEU A 903 -22.92 -16.10 -9.63
C LEU A 903 -21.86 -17.17 -9.39
N LYS A 904 -22.20 -18.45 -9.63
CA LYS A 904 -21.34 -19.61 -9.47
C LYS A 904 -21.44 -20.52 -10.69
N GLU A 905 -20.55 -20.31 -11.66
CA GLU A 905 -20.43 -21.19 -12.83
C GLU A 905 -19.58 -22.42 -12.44
N ARG A 906 -20.21 -23.60 -12.39
CA ARG A 906 -19.52 -24.84 -11.99
C ARG A 906 -18.54 -25.29 -13.08
N GLY A 907 -17.26 -25.36 -12.72
CA GLY A 907 -16.23 -26.01 -13.51
C GLY A 907 -16.28 -27.54 -13.39
N ARG A 908 -15.41 -28.25 -14.10
CA ARG A 908 -15.26 -29.72 -13.94
C ARG A 908 -14.76 -30.09 -12.54
N ASP A 909 -13.96 -29.20 -11.95
CA ASP A 909 -13.42 -29.26 -10.58
C ASP A 909 -13.76 -27.98 -9.81
N GLU A 910 -13.76 -28.01 -8.47
CA GLU A 910 -13.95 -26.78 -7.65
C GLU A 910 -12.91 -25.70 -7.97
N ALA A 911 -11.67 -26.10 -8.30
CA ALA A 911 -10.59 -25.20 -8.69
C ALA A 911 -10.83 -24.50 -10.05
N SER A 912 -11.72 -25.04 -10.89
CA SER A 912 -12.09 -24.47 -12.20
C SER A 912 -13.44 -23.75 -12.20
N SER A 913 -14.09 -23.65 -11.04
CA SER A 913 -15.35 -22.92 -10.91
C SER A 913 -15.11 -21.40 -10.89
N ILE A 914 -16.02 -20.64 -11.50
CA ILE A 914 -15.97 -19.17 -11.56
C ILE A 914 -16.96 -18.60 -10.54
N TYR A 915 -16.43 -17.80 -9.62
CA TYR A 915 -17.20 -17.12 -8.57
C TYR A 915 -17.31 -15.63 -8.87
N LEU A 916 -18.54 -15.10 -8.94
CA LEU A 916 -18.85 -13.70 -9.21
C LEU A 916 -19.53 -13.04 -8.00
N PHE A 917 -18.92 -13.16 -6.82
CA PHE A 917 -19.36 -12.50 -5.59
C PHE A 917 -18.49 -11.28 -5.26
N GLY A 918 -18.99 -10.42 -4.37
CA GLY A 918 -18.35 -9.15 -4.02
C GLY A 918 -18.79 -8.01 -4.95
N MET A 919 -18.68 -6.78 -4.48
CA MET A 919 -19.14 -5.58 -5.19
C MET A 919 -18.57 -5.45 -6.62
N GLN A 920 -17.31 -5.83 -6.84
CA GLN A 920 -16.67 -5.71 -8.16
C GLN A 920 -17.21 -6.72 -9.19
N SER A 921 -17.99 -7.72 -8.79
CA SER A 921 -18.61 -8.64 -9.75
C SER A 921 -19.67 -7.95 -10.62
N ALA A 922 -20.24 -6.83 -10.15
CA ALA A 922 -21.20 -6.02 -10.90
C ALA A 922 -20.66 -5.61 -12.28
N PHE A 923 -19.38 -5.26 -12.39
CA PHE A 923 -18.76 -4.87 -13.68
C PHE A 923 -18.77 -6.04 -14.68
N LEU A 924 -18.47 -7.26 -14.22
CA LEU A 924 -18.46 -8.47 -15.04
C LEU A 924 -19.88 -8.90 -15.43
N LEU A 925 -20.83 -8.83 -14.49
CA LEU A 925 -22.24 -9.13 -14.74
C LEU A 925 -22.81 -8.20 -15.82
N PHE A 926 -22.52 -6.90 -15.73
CA PHE A 926 -22.91 -5.94 -16.75
C PHE A 926 -22.29 -6.25 -18.11
N ALA A 927 -20.97 -6.49 -18.17
CA ALA A 927 -20.28 -6.80 -19.43
C ALA A 927 -20.81 -8.10 -20.07
N LYS A 928 -21.02 -9.16 -19.28
CA LYS A 928 -21.67 -10.41 -19.72
C LYS A 928 -23.08 -10.15 -20.27
N GLY A 929 -23.89 -9.37 -19.55
CA GLY A 929 -25.23 -8.97 -19.97
C GLY A 929 -25.24 -8.22 -21.31
N MET A 930 -24.30 -7.28 -21.48
CA MET A 930 -24.10 -6.50 -22.70
C MET A 930 -23.69 -7.36 -23.89
N LEU A 931 -22.74 -8.29 -23.70
CA LEU A 931 -22.32 -9.21 -24.76
C LEU A 931 -23.49 -10.08 -25.23
N LEU A 932 -24.23 -10.66 -24.29
CA LEU A 932 -25.41 -11.48 -24.59
C LEU A 932 -26.50 -10.69 -25.31
N LEU A 933 -26.73 -9.41 -24.97
CA LEU A 933 -27.69 -8.59 -25.69
C LEU A 933 -27.22 -8.30 -27.13
N CYS A 934 -25.92 -8.05 -27.30
CA CYS A 934 -25.36 -7.47 -28.52
C CYS A 934 -24.78 -8.49 -29.52
N GLN A 935 -24.59 -9.74 -29.15
CA GLN A 935 -24.08 -10.77 -30.06
C GLN A 935 -25.02 -11.06 -31.24
N LYS A 936 -24.50 -11.75 -32.27
CA LYS A 936 -25.28 -12.10 -33.46
C LYS A 936 -26.18 -13.30 -33.16
N TYR A 937 -27.43 -13.24 -33.59
CA TYR A 937 -28.42 -14.31 -33.47
C TYR A 937 -29.00 -14.65 -34.84
N THR A 938 -29.25 -15.94 -35.06
CA THR A 938 -29.77 -16.44 -36.34
C THR A 938 -31.27 -16.22 -36.48
N THR A 939 -32.00 -16.27 -35.36
CA THR A 939 -33.46 -16.13 -35.30
C THR A 939 -33.89 -15.16 -34.21
N ASP A 940 -35.04 -14.52 -34.40
CA ASP A 940 -35.63 -13.63 -33.38
C ASP A 940 -36.02 -14.43 -32.12
N ASP A 941 -36.41 -15.70 -32.24
CA ASP A 941 -36.78 -16.56 -31.10
C ASP A 941 -35.56 -16.92 -30.24
N GLU A 942 -34.40 -17.15 -30.86
CA GLU A 942 -33.14 -17.34 -30.14
C GLU A 942 -32.76 -16.09 -29.33
N LEU A 943 -32.85 -14.90 -29.95
CA LEU A 943 -32.64 -13.62 -29.28
C LEU A 943 -33.57 -13.46 -28.06
N ILE A 944 -34.86 -13.71 -28.23
CA ILE A 944 -35.87 -13.62 -27.14
C ILE A 944 -35.54 -14.58 -26.00
N ARG A 945 -35.21 -15.83 -26.32
CA ARG A 945 -34.84 -16.84 -25.32
C ARG A 945 -33.64 -16.38 -24.50
N VAL A 946 -32.60 -15.85 -25.15
CA VAL A 946 -31.40 -15.39 -24.44
C VAL A 946 -31.66 -14.12 -23.64
N ILE A 947 -32.48 -13.19 -24.14
CA ILE A 947 -32.89 -12.02 -23.36
C ILE A 947 -33.60 -12.45 -22.07
N ARG A 948 -34.61 -13.33 -22.17
CA ARG A 948 -35.42 -13.77 -21.03
C ARG A 948 -34.63 -14.58 -20.00
N THR A 949 -33.79 -15.51 -20.46
CA THR A 949 -33.15 -16.49 -19.55
C THR A 949 -31.77 -16.05 -19.05
N LYS A 950 -31.07 -15.17 -19.77
CA LYS A 950 -29.69 -14.78 -19.42
C LYS A 950 -29.48 -13.27 -19.33
N SER A 951 -29.68 -12.51 -20.42
CA SER A 951 -29.26 -11.09 -20.48
C SER A 951 -30.00 -10.23 -19.45
N LEU A 952 -31.32 -10.35 -19.34
CA LEU A 952 -32.11 -9.62 -18.36
C LEU A 952 -31.67 -9.95 -16.92
N ARG A 953 -31.52 -11.25 -16.62
CA ARG A 953 -31.06 -11.71 -15.29
C ARG A 953 -29.65 -11.23 -14.93
N MET A 954 -28.73 -11.14 -15.90
CA MET A 954 -27.40 -10.58 -15.67
C MET A 954 -27.45 -9.10 -15.29
N PHE A 955 -28.32 -8.31 -15.92
CA PHE A 955 -28.54 -6.92 -15.53
C PHE A 955 -29.27 -6.80 -14.19
N ASP A 956 -30.23 -7.68 -13.89
CA ASP A 956 -30.90 -7.73 -12.58
C ASP A 956 -29.90 -8.06 -11.46
N HIS A 957 -29.01 -9.03 -11.65
CA HIS A 957 -27.95 -9.35 -10.69
C HIS A 957 -26.94 -8.19 -10.57
N CYS A 958 -26.56 -7.55 -11.68
CA CYS A 958 -25.68 -6.38 -11.64
C CYS A 958 -26.33 -5.25 -10.82
N TYR A 959 -27.60 -4.96 -11.08
CA TYR A 959 -28.39 -4.00 -10.31
C TYR A 959 -28.44 -4.40 -8.83
N ALA A 960 -28.70 -5.67 -8.52
CA ALA A 960 -28.81 -6.13 -7.14
C ALA A 960 -27.48 -6.00 -6.35
N VAL A 961 -26.35 -6.33 -6.97
CA VAL A 961 -25.01 -6.21 -6.35
C VAL A 961 -24.56 -4.76 -6.21
N SER A 962 -25.00 -3.88 -7.12
CA SER A 962 -24.57 -2.47 -7.16
C SER A 962 -25.54 -1.48 -6.52
N SER A 963 -26.73 -1.91 -6.14
CA SER A 963 -27.72 -1.06 -5.46
C SER A 963 -27.54 -1.07 -3.96
N ASP A 964 -28.02 -0.02 -3.29
CA ASP A 964 -28.03 0.04 -1.84
C ASP A 964 -28.83 -1.13 -1.24
N GLY A 965 -28.21 -1.86 -0.32
CA GLY A 965 -28.77 -3.04 0.32
C GLY A 965 -29.21 -2.78 1.76
N THR A 966 -29.38 -1.53 2.19
CA THR A 966 -29.70 -1.18 3.59
C THR A 966 -30.95 -0.32 3.77
N GLN A 967 -31.45 -0.32 5.01
CA GLN A 967 -32.42 0.64 5.54
C GLN A 967 -31.97 1.08 6.94
N ARG A 968 -32.11 2.37 7.26
CA ARG A 968 -31.79 2.85 8.60
C ARG A 968 -32.89 2.48 9.58
N ASN A 969 -32.52 1.83 10.69
CA ASN A 969 -33.42 1.61 11.81
C ASN A 969 -33.41 2.85 12.72
N THR A 970 -34.58 3.46 12.92
CA THR A 970 -34.76 4.70 13.71
C THR A 970 -35.37 4.44 15.08
N ASP A 971 -35.80 3.21 15.37
CA ASP A 971 -36.42 2.86 16.66
C ASP A 971 -35.33 2.54 17.70
N GLN A 972 -34.72 3.58 18.27
CA GLN A 972 -33.66 3.49 19.29
C GLN A 972 -34.19 3.08 20.69
N SER A 973 -35.51 3.09 20.91
CA SER A 973 -36.11 2.90 22.23
C SER A 973 -36.08 1.46 22.77
N ARG A 974 -35.65 0.48 21.96
CA ARG A 974 -35.81 -0.96 22.20
C ARG A 974 -34.51 -1.76 22.14
N TRP A 975 -33.37 -1.08 22.14
CA TRP A 975 -32.06 -1.73 22.08
C TRP A 975 -31.55 -2.11 23.47
N PRO A 976 -30.80 -3.23 23.60
CA PRO A 976 -30.29 -3.67 24.89
C PRO A 976 -29.36 -2.63 25.54
N LEU A 977 -29.32 -2.66 26.88
CA LEU A 977 -28.41 -1.88 27.73
C LEU A 977 -26.96 -2.05 27.23
N GLY A 978 -26.31 -0.94 26.82
CA GLY A 978 -24.93 -0.92 26.30
C GLY A 978 -24.79 -0.40 24.86
N THR A 979 -25.88 -0.02 24.20
CA THR A 979 -25.83 0.77 22.96
C THR A 979 -25.79 2.26 23.29
N ASP A 980 -24.75 2.96 22.82
CA ASP A 980 -24.67 4.42 22.95
C ASP A 980 -25.85 5.03 22.18
N SER A 981 -26.53 6.03 22.76
CA SER A 981 -27.69 6.71 22.16
C SER A 981 -27.43 7.32 20.77
N GLU A 982 -26.16 7.38 20.34
CA GLU A 982 -25.72 7.91 19.05
C GLU A 982 -25.40 6.82 18.00
N SER A 983 -25.69 5.54 18.28
CA SER A 983 -25.33 4.44 17.37
C SER A 983 -26.13 4.47 16.06
N ILE A 984 -25.44 4.31 14.92
CA ILE A 984 -26.05 4.20 13.57
C ILE A 984 -26.38 2.73 13.31
N ILE A 985 -27.66 2.44 13.07
CA ILE A 985 -28.15 1.06 12.91
C ILE A 985 -28.62 0.83 11.48
N LEU A 986 -28.01 -0.15 10.81
CA LEU A 986 -28.27 -0.50 9.43
C LEU A 986 -28.90 -1.89 9.34
N ASP A 987 -30.17 -1.91 9.00
CA ASP A 987 -30.90 -3.14 8.66
C ASP A 987 -30.63 -3.50 7.18
N ARG A 988 -30.59 -4.79 6.86
CA ARG A 988 -30.48 -5.27 5.49
C ARG A 988 -31.82 -5.14 4.78
N PHE A 989 -31.77 -4.76 3.50
CA PHE A 989 -32.94 -4.62 2.66
C PHE A 989 -33.55 -5.99 2.34
N ILE A 990 -34.76 -6.23 2.84
CA ILE A 990 -35.56 -7.41 2.51
C ILE A 990 -36.81 -6.95 1.74
N PRO A 991 -37.03 -7.43 0.49
CA PRO A 991 -38.20 -7.08 -0.30
C PRO A 991 -39.50 -7.52 0.42
N LYS A 992 -40.52 -6.66 0.43
CA LYS A 992 -41.87 -7.04 0.92
C LYS A 992 -42.61 -7.82 -0.18
N GLU A 993 -43.18 -8.97 0.16
CA GLU A 993 -43.88 -9.89 -0.76
C GLU A 993 -45.04 -9.24 -1.57
N THR A 994 -45.54 -8.08 -1.15
CA THR A 994 -46.72 -7.41 -1.73
C THR A 994 -46.45 -6.53 -2.96
N ALA A 995 -45.21 -6.39 -3.43
CA ALA A 995 -44.86 -5.53 -4.57
C ALA A 995 -45.04 -6.21 -5.94
N SER A 996 -46.22 -6.80 -6.20
CA SER A 996 -46.53 -7.52 -7.46
C SER A 996 -46.55 -6.65 -8.72
N ASN A 997 -46.43 -5.32 -8.57
CA ASN A 997 -46.40 -4.33 -9.66
C ASN A 997 -45.03 -3.66 -9.83
N SER A 998 -43.99 -4.10 -9.11
CA SER A 998 -42.66 -3.49 -9.25
C SER A 998 -42.00 -3.93 -10.56
N TRP A 999 -41.28 -3.02 -11.21
CA TRP A 999 -40.42 -3.36 -12.35
C TRP A 999 -39.23 -4.26 -11.95
N GLN A 1000 -39.16 -4.67 -10.69
CA GLN A 1000 -37.99 -5.24 -10.05
C GLN A 1000 -38.13 -6.78 -9.97
N SER A 1001 -37.06 -7.51 -10.31
CA SER A 1001 -37.03 -8.98 -10.35
C SER A 1001 -37.13 -9.62 -8.95
N ASN A 1002 -37.52 -10.89 -8.90
CA ASN A 1002 -37.42 -11.74 -7.71
C ASN A 1002 -35.97 -11.86 -7.18
N ASP A 1003 -34.96 -11.56 -8.01
CA ASP A 1003 -33.53 -11.56 -7.65
C ASP A 1003 -33.15 -10.40 -6.68
N GLN A 1004 -34.10 -9.55 -6.26
CA GLN A 1004 -33.84 -8.45 -5.31
C GLN A 1004 -33.30 -8.88 -3.96
N LEU A 1005 -33.56 -10.12 -3.53
CA LEU A 1005 -33.05 -10.62 -2.25
C LEU A 1005 -31.52 -10.65 -2.24
N LEU A 1006 -30.85 -10.75 -3.41
CA LEU A 1006 -29.39 -10.61 -3.52
C LEU A 1006 -28.87 -9.26 -3.03
N ARG A 1007 -29.68 -8.19 -3.05
CA ARG A 1007 -29.30 -6.86 -2.54
C ARG A 1007 -28.96 -6.90 -1.06
N CYS A 1008 -29.61 -7.79 -0.29
CA CYS A 1008 -29.39 -7.86 1.16
C CYS A 1008 -27.93 -8.19 1.51
N LEU A 1009 -27.18 -8.81 0.57
CA LEU A 1009 -25.78 -9.17 0.77
C LEU A 1009 -24.83 -7.96 0.71
N TYR A 1010 -25.24 -6.86 0.05
CA TYR A 1010 -24.38 -5.72 -0.27
C TYR A 1010 -24.96 -4.41 0.25
N PRO A 1011 -24.59 -3.99 1.48
CA PRO A 1011 -25.03 -2.74 2.05
C PRO A 1011 -24.71 -1.50 1.21
N ASN A 1012 -23.52 -1.47 0.60
CA ASN A 1012 -22.98 -0.34 -0.15
C ASN A 1012 -23.46 -0.31 -1.62
N ARG A 1013 -23.77 0.89 -2.14
CA ARG A 1013 -24.14 1.15 -3.55
C ARG A 1013 -22.92 1.46 -4.44
N ILE A 1014 -22.78 0.78 -5.57
CA ILE A 1014 -21.87 1.17 -6.67
C ILE A 1014 -22.64 1.96 -7.72
N THR A 1015 -22.52 3.28 -7.69
CA THR A 1015 -23.57 4.16 -8.23
C THR A 1015 -23.87 4.02 -9.71
N GLN A 1016 -22.88 4.19 -10.59
CA GLN A 1016 -23.15 4.29 -12.03
C GLN A 1016 -23.64 2.97 -12.65
N PHE A 1017 -23.29 1.81 -12.08
CA PHE A 1017 -23.68 0.50 -12.63
C PHE A 1017 -25.10 0.09 -12.22
N ALA A 1018 -25.58 0.52 -11.06
CA ALA A 1018 -26.98 0.34 -10.70
C ALA A 1018 -27.89 1.03 -11.73
N ASP A 1019 -27.51 2.25 -12.14
CA ASP A 1019 -28.31 3.04 -13.07
C ASP A 1019 -28.18 2.52 -14.51
N LEU A 1020 -26.96 2.21 -14.97
CA LEU A 1020 -26.74 1.61 -16.29
C LEU A 1020 -27.47 0.26 -16.42
N SER A 1021 -27.45 -0.58 -15.39
CA SER A 1021 -28.18 -1.86 -15.40
C SER A 1021 -29.67 -1.64 -15.50
N THR A 1022 -30.22 -0.65 -14.79
CA THR A 1022 -31.64 -0.28 -14.89
C THR A 1022 -32.01 0.18 -16.30
N MET A 1023 -31.16 0.98 -16.96
CA MET A 1023 -31.37 1.38 -18.36
C MET A 1023 -31.45 0.15 -19.28
N PHE A 1024 -30.55 -0.82 -19.13
CA PHE A 1024 -30.53 -2.01 -19.98
C PHE A 1024 -31.61 -3.05 -19.62
N ILE A 1025 -32.07 -3.11 -18.37
CA ILE A 1025 -33.30 -3.82 -17.98
C ILE A 1025 -34.49 -3.26 -18.75
N VAL A 1026 -34.63 -1.93 -18.80
CA VAL A 1026 -35.69 -1.26 -19.57
C VAL A 1026 -35.58 -1.58 -21.06
N VAL A 1027 -34.37 -1.54 -21.63
CA VAL A 1027 -34.13 -1.91 -23.04
C VAL A 1027 -34.56 -3.36 -23.32
N CYS A 1028 -34.16 -4.31 -22.48
CA CYS A 1028 -34.55 -5.72 -22.61
C CYS A 1028 -36.07 -5.89 -22.53
N LYS A 1029 -36.73 -5.26 -21.54
CA LYS A 1029 -38.20 -5.32 -21.39
C LYS A 1029 -38.93 -4.70 -22.58
N LEU A 1030 -38.45 -3.57 -23.10
CA LEU A 1030 -39.03 -2.93 -24.27
C LEU A 1030 -38.93 -3.81 -25.52
N ILE A 1031 -37.79 -4.49 -25.75
CA ILE A 1031 -37.64 -5.43 -26.88
C ILE A 1031 -38.66 -6.58 -26.77
N LEU A 1032 -38.83 -7.14 -25.57
CA LEU A 1032 -39.80 -8.21 -25.34
C LEU A 1032 -41.24 -7.72 -25.57
N LEU A 1033 -41.59 -6.54 -25.08
CA LEU A 1033 -42.91 -5.94 -25.26
C LEU A 1033 -43.23 -5.64 -26.74
N ILE A 1034 -42.24 -5.17 -27.52
CA ILE A 1034 -42.40 -4.93 -28.97
C ILE A 1034 -42.71 -6.25 -29.71
N LYS A 1035 -42.12 -7.38 -29.29
CA LYS A 1035 -42.43 -8.68 -29.87
C LYS A 1035 -43.88 -9.09 -29.57
N GLU A 1036 -44.32 -8.98 -28.32
CA GLU A 1036 -45.66 -9.42 -27.91
C GLU A 1036 -46.76 -8.61 -28.61
N THR A 1037 -46.55 -7.30 -28.76
CA THR A 1037 -47.45 -6.42 -29.51
C THR A 1037 -47.43 -6.64 -31.03
N SER A 1038 -46.29 -7.08 -31.59
CA SER A 1038 -46.15 -7.40 -33.02
C SER A 1038 -46.80 -8.74 -33.41
N VAL A 1039 -46.94 -9.68 -32.45
CA VAL A 1039 -47.59 -11.00 -32.63
C VAL A 1039 -49.09 -10.95 -32.31
N GLY A 1040 -49.53 -10.03 -31.46
CA GLY A 1040 -50.93 -9.85 -31.04
C GLY A 1040 -51.84 -9.25 -32.11
N LYS A 1041 -52.33 -10.09 -33.05
CA LYS A 1041 -53.68 -10.10 -33.69
C LYS A 1041 -53.70 -10.97 -34.97
N ALA A 1042 -53.09 -12.15 -34.95
CA ALA A 1042 -53.36 -13.18 -35.96
C ALA A 1042 -54.47 -14.16 -35.52
N ASN A 1043 -54.57 -14.49 -34.22
CA ASN A 1043 -55.50 -15.52 -33.71
C ASN A 1043 -56.24 -15.08 -32.44
N SER A 1044 -57.28 -14.26 -32.55
CA SER A 1044 -58.45 -14.33 -31.64
C SER A 1044 -59.60 -13.45 -32.14
N LYS A 1045 -60.52 -14.06 -32.88
CA LYS A 1045 -61.92 -13.61 -32.93
C LYS A 1045 -62.67 -14.34 -31.81
N THR A 1046 -62.44 -13.96 -30.57
CA THR A 1046 -63.34 -14.32 -29.46
C THR A 1046 -63.18 -13.30 -28.34
N THR A 1047 -64.34 -12.86 -27.90
CA THR A 1047 -64.66 -11.73 -27.03
C THR A 1047 -64.26 -12.01 -25.58
N GLN A 1048 -63.40 -11.18 -25.00
CA GLN A 1048 -63.38 -10.65 -23.62
C GLN A 1048 -61.97 -10.14 -23.33
N GLU A 1049 -61.83 -8.82 -23.42
CA GLU A 1049 -60.61 -8.07 -23.19
C GLU A 1049 -60.23 -8.12 -21.70
N LYS A 1050 -59.08 -8.73 -21.38
CA LYS A 1050 -58.25 -8.28 -20.25
C LYS A 1050 -57.20 -7.31 -20.81
N PRO A 1051 -57.32 -6.00 -20.58
CA PRO A 1051 -56.30 -5.02 -20.98
C PRO A 1051 -55.01 -5.06 -20.13
N SER A 1052 -54.78 -6.08 -19.30
CA SER A 1052 -53.99 -5.91 -18.08
C SER A 1052 -52.49 -6.11 -18.21
N GLN A 1053 -51.96 -7.00 -19.06
CA GLN A 1053 -50.53 -7.37 -18.98
C GLN A 1053 -49.57 -6.37 -19.66
N GLY A 1054 -49.83 -5.99 -20.92
CA GLY A 1054 -48.98 -5.00 -21.63
C GLY A 1054 -49.05 -3.59 -21.04
N ALA A 1055 -50.19 -3.20 -20.44
CA ALA A 1055 -50.32 -1.93 -19.73
C ALA A 1055 -49.48 -1.91 -18.44
N ASN A 1056 -49.45 -3.02 -17.69
CA ASN A 1056 -48.62 -3.17 -16.50
C ASN A 1056 -47.13 -3.11 -16.82
N GLU A 1057 -46.69 -3.71 -17.93
CA GLU A 1057 -45.29 -3.65 -18.36
C GLU A 1057 -44.85 -2.24 -18.79
N ILE A 1058 -45.72 -1.49 -19.49
CA ILE A 1058 -45.45 -0.08 -19.81
C ILE A 1058 -45.37 0.76 -18.53
N ALA A 1059 -46.27 0.54 -17.57
CA ALA A 1059 -46.23 1.24 -16.29
C ALA A 1059 -44.93 0.92 -15.53
N ALA A 1060 -44.50 -0.34 -15.52
CA ALA A 1060 -43.23 -0.77 -14.92
C ALA A 1060 -42.02 -0.10 -15.60
N ILE A 1061 -41.99 -0.02 -16.94
CA ILE A 1061 -40.92 0.70 -17.67
C ILE A 1061 -40.89 2.18 -17.29
N ARG A 1062 -42.04 2.84 -17.24
CA ARG A 1062 -42.14 4.26 -16.86
C ARG A 1062 -41.70 4.51 -15.43
N GLU A 1063 -42.06 3.62 -14.50
CA GLU A 1063 -41.61 3.71 -13.11
C GLU A 1063 -40.10 3.54 -13.00
N ALA A 1064 -39.49 2.59 -13.73
CA ALA A 1064 -38.03 2.43 -13.75
C ALA A 1064 -37.32 3.71 -14.26
N ILE A 1065 -37.85 4.34 -15.32
CA ILE A 1065 -37.33 5.60 -15.87
C ILE A 1065 -37.51 6.74 -14.86
N LYS A 1066 -38.65 6.81 -14.18
CA LYS A 1066 -38.90 7.81 -13.14
C LYS A 1066 -37.90 7.68 -11.99
N VAL A 1067 -37.68 6.46 -11.50
CA VAL A 1067 -36.67 6.16 -10.47
C VAL A 1067 -35.27 6.59 -10.92
N LEU A 1068 -34.89 6.35 -12.18
CA LEU A 1068 -33.63 6.81 -12.75
C LEU A 1068 -33.52 8.35 -12.82
N ARG A 1069 -34.60 9.04 -13.21
CA ARG A 1069 -34.61 10.50 -13.33
C ARG A 1069 -34.51 11.21 -11.99
N GLU A 1070 -35.21 10.69 -11.00
CA GLU A 1070 -35.24 11.23 -9.66
C GLU A 1070 -33.94 10.86 -8.93
N ASN A 1071 -33.62 9.56 -8.88
CA ASN A 1071 -32.43 8.98 -8.26
C ASN A 1071 -32.19 9.48 -6.81
N LYS A 1072 -33.29 9.62 -6.05
CA LYS A 1072 -33.33 10.23 -4.70
C LYS A 1072 -33.41 9.22 -3.55
N HIS A 1073 -33.29 7.92 -3.82
CA HIS A 1073 -33.54 6.86 -2.83
C HIS A 1073 -32.32 6.62 -1.93
N PHE A 1074 -31.96 7.60 -1.11
CA PHE A 1074 -30.96 7.42 -0.05
C PHE A 1074 -31.54 6.58 1.09
N PRO A 1075 -30.76 5.70 1.73
CA PRO A 1075 -31.19 5.00 2.94
C PRO A 1075 -31.21 5.94 4.16
N PHE A 1076 -30.66 7.15 4.03
CA PHE A 1076 -30.54 8.17 5.07
C PHE A 1076 -31.40 9.41 4.75
N PRO A 1077 -31.86 10.15 5.78
CA PRO A 1077 -32.51 11.45 5.59
C PRO A 1077 -31.60 12.47 4.90
N LEU A 1078 -32.19 13.46 4.22
CA LEU A 1078 -31.47 14.55 3.53
C LEU A 1078 -30.50 15.33 4.44
N SER A 1079 -30.79 15.44 5.74
CA SER A 1079 -29.89 16.07 6.71
C SER A 1079 -28.55 15.34 6.83
N GLU A 1080 -28.54 14.03 6.66
CA GLU A 1080 -27.34 13.18 6.77
C GLU A 1080 -26.63 12.97 5.44
N THR A 1081 -27.28 13.27 4.32
CA THR A 1081 -26.63 13.38 3.00
C THR A 1081 -26.08 14.78 2.74
N CYS A 1082 -26.03 15.64 3.77
CA CYS A 1082 -25.65 17.05 3.67
C CYS A 1082 -26.44 17.80 2.59
N GLY A 1083 -27.74 17.52 2.48
CA GLY A 1083 -28.65 18.15 1.52
C GLY A 1083 -28.53 17.65 0.08
N GLN A 1084 -27.79 16.56 -0.17
CA GLN A 1084 -27.69 16.00 -1.52
C GLN A 1084 -29.00 15.35 -1.94
N GLU A 1085 -29.53 15.76 -3.10
CA GLU A 1085 -30.82 15.28 -3.58
C GLU A 1085 -30.77 14.03 -4.46
N ARG A 1086 -29.64 13.70 -5.10
CA ARG A 1086 -29.55 12.54 -6.01
C ARG A 1086 -28.16 11.91 -6.12
N TYR A 1087 -28.09 10.62 -6.47
CA TYR A 1087 -26.83 9.84 -6.47
C TYR A 1087 -25.86 10.06 -7.65
N ASN A 1088 -26.32 10.27 -8.87
CA ASN A 1088 -25.42 10.42 -10.05
C ASN A 1088 -25.78 11.66 -10.85
N GLY A 1089 -25.61 12.84 -10.26
CA GLY A 1089 -25.98 14.11 -10.91
C GLY A 1089 -25.27 14.35 -12.25
N HIS A 1090 -24.07 13.80 -12.44
CA HIS A 1090 -23.35 13.84 -13.71
C HIS A 1090 -24.08 13.19 -14.90
N LEU A 1091 -24.98 12.25 -14.66
CA LEU A 1091 -25.78 11.54 -15.68
C LEU A 1091 -27.22 12.08 -15.81
N ALA A 1092 -27.57 13.14 -15.09
CA ALA A 1092 -28.92 13.67 -15.05
C ALA A 1092 -29.50 14.01 -16.43
N GLU A 1093 -28.67 14.57 -17.31
CA GLU A 1093 -29.06 14.92 -18.68
C GLU A 1093 -29.25 13.66 -19.53
N HIS A 1094 -28.38 12.66 -19.35
CA HIS A 1094 -28.47 11.36 -20.01
C HIS A 1094 -29.78 10.65 -19.68
N TYR A 1095 -30.25 10.70 -18.42
CA TYR A 1095 -31.54 10.11 -18.04
C TYR A 1095 -32.74 10.78 -18.71
N VAL A 1096 -32.69 12.11 -18.89
CA VAL A 1096 -33.73 12.85 -19.62
C VAL A 1096 -33.72 12.49 -21.11
N GLN A 1097 -32.54 12.36 -21.71
CA GLN A 1097 -32.41 11.91 -23.10
C GLN A 1097 -32.87 10.45 -23.27
N PHE A 1098 -32.58 9.59 -22.28
CA PHE A 1098 -33.02 8.20 -22.26
C PHE A 1098 -34.55 8.09 -22.21
N GLU A 1099 -35.20 8.84 -21.32
CA GLU A 1099 -36.67 8.90 -21.24
C GLU A 1099 -37.29 9.29 -22.59
N LYS A 1100 -36.80 10.38 -23.21
CA LYS A 1100 -37.27 10.81 -24.53
C LYS A 1100 -37.08 9.73 -25.59
N CYS A 1101 -35.94 9.03 -25.56
CA CYS A 1101 -35.66 7.92 -26.46
C CYS A 1101 -36.69 6.80 -26.27
N ILE A 1102 -36.90 6.32 -25.03
CA ILE A 1102 -37.81 5.21 -24.74
C ILE A 1102 -39.27 5.57 -25.04
N GLU A 1103 -39.75 6.76 -24.66
CA GLU A 1103 -41.10 7.21 -25.00
C GLU A 1103 -41.30 7.33 -26.52
N GLY A 1104 -40.26 7.73 -27.27
CA GLY A 1104 -40.27 7.70 -28.73
C GLY A 1104 -40.51 6.30 -29.30
N TYR A 1105 -39.86 5.27 -28.74
CA TYR A 1105 -40.10 3.87 -29.14
C TYR A 1105 -41.48 3.36 -28.70
N LEU A 1106 -41.97 3.74 -27.51
CA LEU A 1106 -43.33 3.39 -27.06
C LEU A 1106 -44.41 4.00 -27.97
N LEU A 1107 -44.23 5.24 -28.43
CA LEU A 1107 -45.12 5.88 -29.40
C LEU A 1107 -45.11 5.18 -30.76
N LYS A 1108 -43.93 4.83 -31.28
CA LYS A 1108 -43.79 4.05 -32.53
C LYS A 1108 -44.46 2.67 -32.43
N MET A 1109 -44.38 2.04 -31.25
CA MET A 1109 -45.05 0.76 -30.96
C MET A 1109 -46.57 0.94 -30.97
N GLN A 1110 -47.11 1.98 -30.33
CA GLN A 1110 -48.55 2.29 -30.38
C GLN A 1110 -49.05 2.56 -31.80
N LYS A 1111 -48.24 3.23 -32.63
CA LYS A 1111 -48.51 3.47 -34.06
C LYS A 1111 -48.30 2.23 -34.95
N ARG A 1112 -47.87 1.10 -34.39
CA ARG A 1112 -47.58 -0.18 -35.09
C ARG A 1112 -46.51 -0.07 -36.17
N GLU A 1113 -45.57 0.87 -36.02
CA GLU A 1113 -44.48 1.10 -36.99
C GLU A 1113 -43.44 -0.03 -37.02
N PHE A 1114 -43.46 -0.93 -36.03
CA PHE A 1114 -42.57 -2.10 -35.97
C PHE A 1114 -43.12 -3.34 -36.68
N LYS A 1115 -44.34 -3.29 -37.23
CA LYS A 1115 -44.96 -4.43 -37.91
C LYS A 1115 -44.14 -4.82 -39.14
N GLY A 1116 -43.66 -6.06 -39.19
CA GLY A 1116 -42.88 -6.59 -40.32
C GLY A 1116 -41.37 -6.29 -40.26
N ILE A 1117 -40.89 -5.56 -39.25
CA ILE A 1117 -39.46 -5.35 -38.99
C ILE A 1117 -38.93 -6.53 -38.16
N ARG A 1118 -37.77 -7.08 -38.51
CA ARG A 1118 -37.12 -8.13 -37.70
C ARG A 1118 -36.73 -7.59 -36.32
N LEU A 1119 -36.95 -8.37 -35.27
CA LEU A 1119 -36.66 -7.92 -33.90
C LEU A 1119 -35.17 -7.63 -33.69
N THR A 1120 -34.30 -8.40 -34.34
CA THR A 1120 -32.85 -8.16 -34.41
C THR A 1120 -32.49 -6.75 -34.90
N GLN A 1121 -33.23 -6.20 -35.88
CA GLN A 1121 -33.05 -4.83 -36.38
C GLN A 1121 -33.56 -3.79 -35.40
N VAL A 1122 -34.71 -4.05 -34.75
CA VAL A 1122 -35.26 -3.17 -33.70
C VAL A 1122 -34.28 -3.06 -32.54
N ARG A 1123 -33.78 -4.21 -32.04
CA ARG A 1123 -32.73 -4.27 -31.02
C ARG A 1123 -31.51 -3.45 -31.44
N GLN A 1124 -31.01 -3.62 -32.67
CA GLN A 1124 -29.82 -2.91 -33.12
C GLN A 1124 -30.00 -1.39 -33.11
N ARG A 1125 -31.14 -0.89 -33.61
CA ARG A 1125 -31.45 0.55 -33.59
C ARG A 1125 -31.57 1.08 -32.16
N LEU A 1126 -32.32 0.38 -31.30
CA LEU A 1126 -32.52 0.77 -29.91
C LEU A 1126 -31.19 0.82 -29.13
N VAL A 1127 -30.34 -0.21 -29.27
CA VAL A 1127 -29.03 -0.24 -28.62
C VAL A 1127 -28.12 0.89 -29.13
N ILE A 1128 -28.12 1.19 -30.44
CA ILE A 1128 -27.38 2.34 -31.00
C ILE A 1128 -27.84 3.65 -30.40
N ASP A 1129 -29.16 3.89 -30.34
CA ASP A 1129 -29.70 5.12 -29.76
C ASP A 1129 -29.34 5.25 -28.27
N VAL A 1130 -29.43 4.16 -27.49
CA VAL A 1130 -29.06 4.17 -26.08
C VAL A 1130 -27.55 4.37 -25.87
N PHE A 1131 -26.69 3.79 -26.71
CA PHE A 1131 -25.26 4.06 -26.67
C PHE A 1131 -24.93 5.53 -26.96
N LYS A 1132 -25.65 6.16 -27.90
CA LYS A 1132 -25.53 7.60 -28.14
C LYS A 1132 -25.96 8.41 -26.91
N VAL A 1133 -27.09 8.05 -26.28
CA VAL A 1133 -27.52 8.68 -25.02
C VAL A 1133 -26.45 8.59 -23.94
N ILE A 1134 -25.84 7.42 -23.74
CA ILE A 1134 -24.78 7.23 -22.74
C ILE A 1134 -23.55 8.11 -23.01
N ARG A 1135 -23.22 8.35 -24.27
CA ARG A 1135 -22.13 9.25 -24.69
C ARG A 1135 -22.49 10.74 -24.65
N GLY A 1136 -23.77 11.06 -24.39
CA GLY A 1136 -24.30 12.42 -24.54
C GLY A 1136 -24.44 12.89 -25.99
N GLU A 1137 -24.43 11.96 -26.96
CA GLU A 1137 -24.64 12.22 -28.39
C GLU A 1137 -26.13 12.32 -28.75
N PRO A 1138 -26.52 13.10 -29.77
CA PRO A 1138 -27.91 13.19 -30.23
C PRO A 1138 -28.40 11.85 -30.80
N THR A 1139 -29.62 11.46 -30.45
CA THR A 1139 -30.26 10.22 -30.95
C THR A 1139 -30.93 10.43 -32.31
N SER A 1140 -31.25 9.34 -33.01
CA SER A 1140 -31.94 9.40 -34.32
C SER A 1140 -33.41 9.86 -34.26
N LEU A 1141 -33.92 10.06 -33.04
CA LEU A 1141 -35.30 10.41 -32.69
C LEU A 1141 -35.44 11.86 -32.18
N ALA A 1142 -34.31 12.55 -31.96
CA ALA A 1142 -34.23 13.91 -31.40
C ALA A 1142 -34.06 14.97 -32.47
#